data_AF-A0A5N5QFY3-F1
#
_entry.id   AF-A0A5N5QFY3-F1
#
_cell.length_a   1.000
_cell.length_b   1.000
_cell.length_c   1.000
_cell.angle_alpha   90.00
_cell.angle_beta   90.00
_cell.angle_gamma   90.00
#
_symmetry.space_group_name_H-M   'P 1'
#
loop_
_entity.id
_entity.type
_entity.pdbx_description
1 polymer ?
#
loop_
_entity_poly.entity_id
_entity_poly.type
_entity_poly.pdbx_seq_one_letter_code
_entity_poly.pdbx_strand_id
1 'polypeptide(L)'
;MPKLFIDSQGLDDAHYAFMDAAGNIHFSSIHTADLADGCTATDIYQHNPMGDGHLVATIKWPSNTFRDPVLVIYPTEETGSTTKLHLSTNPLRQSLNITTQGHSQAHWRRIPETRKLALFAGRNKEKRLIADECQRAGKRWLQIEAKPVHHCTITDLEIVATWIAVNKLTYCHVMVDPQAPNNYKKRRIVAVGAGPSGLAALRVYTDELKEEIASDECEIICFEKRDELGGVWLPDNSDPPLSRVPDTPLYNSLTTNLPVPVMVFTSHDPAPSTHLFPHAEEVIKYLQGYERRFGLRRFIRFNTIVSCALWNGHANQWEITVHPRGQPENSEKHYCDHLLVTNGHYAKPNVPIFKGLDEWRAQSQGSRAVMHSMWYREPSAYKGLKVLVIGGGPSGNDLSNDISQVARQTIQSVQSFKDEDIGPIIKRGAIAHFTGDGQVVFKSGKRAHVDRIILATGYRFDFPFLPQLPIRRPGVDETSLYNSELHIYPLARHLFPLHAPFPPKSLAFFGLPVRVVPFPLCEAQALLAVRLMSGRVDMDFERELELCKARTNRLLAAQDGSVERAARLWHVLDGQAQFDYREELWGLAGEHEKTVPQWTRKFYDVKFVLRDEWKDLVKKGEADSWVNGVASLGAVAAHVASHSFGSLKEYKNIDFSAFEHGPQNQSDMQLVFALASVALALPALANSNTNCEDYSSYSKTPHGKPSAGALGLPFMRPPSKCRTFKSSSVEKVIGQMKSRLKDPDVARLFENTFPNTLDTTVKYYSKEKNLAFIITGDITAQWLRDTANQLAHYHSLLGQDKELAALVKAVINNEARYIAEYPYCGAFQPPPESGLRPTVNDWALGVTVNPPVNNQTVFECKYELDSLCGFLKLSRSYYQATNDSSFANANWDAAISQIFRVMDEQSQATFDDDFNVISYYNWTGGDGALSPRVPNGGNGEPKGWTGMVGTHHRPSDDLSTFAFLTPANAMLSVELGHLAGILDSMGHLTGLSASARKWSSQIQSAIWNHTVVDGVFAYETNGLGSRYLMDDANVPSLLSLPYLGFLDKNDPIYVKTKEMVLSRRNPYFARGKTFFGTGGPHVDTVHPWPMSLISAIYGSDDDKEIENLLYTIVNNTAGLGLIHESQNVHNSTDYSRQWFAWANSYFAEMLLDLAQRKPALIFNTSEPYIIGRA
;
A
#
# COMPACT_ATOMS: atom_id res chain seq x y z
N MET A 1 38.90 3.57 -6.06
CA MET A 1 39.61 4.87 -6.00
C MET A 1 38.86 5.88 -6.85
N PRO A 2 38.43 7.04 -6.33
CA PRO A 2 37.91 8.13 -7.15
C PRO A 2 39.08 8.99 -7.68
N LYS A 3 39.14 9.19 -9.00
CA LYS A 3 39.98 10.20 -9.64
C LYS A 3 39.26 11.55 -9.55
N LEU A 4 39.89 12.52 -8.91
CA LEU A 4 39.55 13.93 -8.98
C LEU A 4 40.29 14.52 -10.20
N PHE A 5 39.59 15.12 -11.15
CA PHE A 5 40.19 16.06 -12.10
C PHE A 5 39.98 17.47 -11.53
N ILE A 6 41.06 18.19 -11.27
CA ILE A 6 41.04 19.65 -11.10
C ILE A 6 41.67 20.26 -12.35
N ASP A 7 41.00 21.32 -12.80
CA ASP A 7 41.29 22.26 -13.87
C ASP A 7 42.77 22.66 -13.99
N SER A 8 43.28 22.71 -15.23
CA SER A 8 44.64 23.15 -15.55
C SER A 8 44.60 24.51 -16.24
N GLN A 9 44.92 25.57 -15.51
CA GLN A 9 45.57 26.73 -16.10
C GLN A 9 46.82 27.09 -15.28
N GLY A 10 47.97 26.69 -15.83
CA GLY A 10 49.28 27.32 -15.68
C GLY A 10 49.88 27.40 -14.28
N LEU A 11 50.76 26.45 -13.94
CA LEU A 11 52.11 26.67 -13.40
C LEU A 11 52.78 25.30 -13.26
N ASP A 12 53.96 25.19 -13.85
CA ASP A 12 54.84 24.00 -13.85
C ASP A 12 55.41 23.74 -12.45
N ASP A 13 55.66 22.45 -12.15
CA ASP A 13 56.20 21.83 -10.92
C ASP A 13 55.17 21.33 -9.88
N ALA A 14 55.01 20.00 -9.81
CA ALA A 14 54.30 19.32 -8.73
C ALA A 14 55.26 18.92 -7.60
N HIS A 15 55.09 19.51 -6.42
CA HIS A 15 55.79 19.13 -5.20
C HIS A 15 54.96 18.13 -4.41
N TYR A 16 55.58 17.06 -3.94
CA TYR A 16 54.93 16.12 -3.01
C TYR A 16 55.68 16.10 -1.68
N ALA A 17 54.90 15.98 -0.61
CA ALA A 17 55.37 15.84 0.74
C ALA A 17 55.02 14.43 1.23
N PHE A 18 55.98 13.71 1.79
CA PHE A 18 55.69 12.44 2.46
C PHE A 18 56.27 12.44 3.86
N MET A 19 55.58 11.73 4.74
CA MET A 19 55.88 11.66 6.16
C MET A 19 56.48 10.29 6.44
N ASP A 20 57.65 10.27 7.07
CA ASP A 20 58.28 9.00 7.43
C ASP A 20 57.63 8.38 8.68
N ALA A 21 58.05 7.16 9.02
CA ALA A 21 57.55 6.42 10.17
C ALA A 21 57.86 7.10 11.52
N ALA A 22 58.68 8.15 11.54
CA ALA A 22 58.96 8.97 12.71
C ALA A 22 58.13 10.28 12.74
N GLY A 23 57.31 10.55 11.73
CA GLY A 23 56.43 11.71 11.67
C GLY A 23 57.06 12.97 11.04
N ASN A 24 58.22 12.86 10.40
CA ASN A 24 58.87 14.01 9.75
C ASN A 24 58.45 14.11 8.28
N ILE A 25 58.12 15.33 7.84
CA ILE A 25 57.66 15.60 6.46
C ILE A 25 58.85 16.04 5.59
N HIS A 26 59.10 15.30 4.51
CA HIS A 26 60.12 15.61 3.50
C HIS A 26 59.49 16.05 2.18
N PHE A 27 60.09 17.05 1.52
CA PHE A 27 59.65 17.57 0.22
C PHE A 27 60.64 17.17 -0.87
N SER A 28 60.15 16.62 -1.98
CA SER A 28 60.97 16.29 -3.15
C SER A 28 60.24 16.66 -4.45
N SER A 29 61.00 17.06 -5.47
CA SER A 29 60.55 17.45 -6.81
C SER A 29 61.04 16.45 -7.85
N ILE A 30 60.15 15.95 -8.71
CA ILE A 30 60.50 15.17 -9.92
C ILE A 30 59.95 15.93 -11.13
N HIS A 31 60.83 16.28 -12.07
CA HIS A 31 60.44 16.90 -13.34
C HIS A 31 59.79 15.87 -14.27
N THR A 32 58.68 16.26 -14.90
CA THR A 32 57.96 15.48 -15.92
C THR A 32 58.70 15.53 -17.25
N ALA A 33 59.67 14.65 -17.46
CA ALA A 33 60.26 14.39 -18.77
C ALA A 33 60.40 12.89 -19.14
N ASP A 34 60.02 11.95 -18.26
CA ASP A 34 60.24 10.50 -18.49
C ASP A 34 58.95 9.65 -18.55
N LEU A 35 57.84 10.18 -19.08
CA LEU A 35 56.65 9.36 -19.38
C LEU A 35 56.49 9.21 -20.90
N ALA A 36 57.25 8.27 -21.46
CA ALA A 36 56.97 7.67 -22.75
C ALA A 36 56.55 6.19 -22.55
N ASP A 37 55.55 5.80 -23.33
CA ASP A 37 55.13 4.45 -23.68
C ASP A 37 54.38 3.56 -22.66
N GLY A 38 53.09 3.40 -23.00
CA GLY A 38 52.20 2.25 -22.82
C GLY A 38 52.57 1.14 -21.85
N CYS A 39 51.72 0.94 -20.84
CA CYS A 39 51.41 -0.37 -20.27
C CYS A 39 49.98 -0.41 -19.72
N THR A 40 49.24 -1.45 -20.10
CA THR A 40 47.95 -1.85 -19.54
C THR A 40 48.09 -3.23 -18.88
N ALA A 41 47.28 -3.43 -17.83
CA ALA A 41 46.80 -4.70 -17.27
C ALA A 41 47.69 -5.45 -16.25
N THR A 42 47.09 -5.63 -15.05
CA THR A 42 47.05 -6.84 -14.19
C THR A 42 48.35 -7.58 -13.79
N ASP A 43 48.35 -8.02 -12.51
CA ASP A 43 49.21 -9.02 -11.85
C ASP A 43 50.53 -8.56 -11.17
N ILE A 44 50.45 -8.33 -9.86
CA ILE A 44 51.42 -8.87 -8.87
C ILE A 44 50.61 -9.46 -7.71
N TYR A 45 50.74 -10.78 -7.52
CA TYR A 45 50.12 -11.60 -6.47
C TYR A 45 51.06 -11.76 -5.26
N GLN A 46 50.45 -11.97 -4.08
CA GLN A 46 50.96 -12.73 -2.91
C GLN A 46 52.24 -12.30 -2.18
N HIS A 47 52.08 -11.78 -0.95
CA HIS A 47 52.62 -12.38 0.28
C HIS A 47 51.91 -11.78 1.50
N ASN A 48 51.28 -12.65 2.30
CA ASN A 48 50.92 -12.37 3.70
C ASN A 48 51.95 -13.18 4.53
N PRO A 49 52.59 -12.61 5.56
CA PRO A 49 51.94 -12.64 6.87
C PRO A 49 52.25 -11.44 7.80
N MET A 50 51.32 -11.23 8.73
CA MET A 50 51.45 -10.54 10.02
C MET A 50 51.33 -9.01 10.06
N GLY A 51 50.44 -8.55 10.93
CA GLY A 51 50.54 -7.26 11.61
C GLY A 51 49.28 -6.40 11.50
N ASP A 52 48.42 -6.48 12.50
CA ASP A 52 47.27 -5.59 12.71
C ASP A 52 47.70 -4.11 12.70
N GLY A 53 46.91 -3.28 12.01
CA GLY A 53 47.17 -1.84 11.94
C GLY A 53 46.01 -1.08 11.32
N HIS A 54 45.04 -0.67 12.15
CA HIS A 54 43.93 0.19 11.77
C HIS A 54 44.41 1.61 11.40
N LEU A 55 43.93 2.12 10.27
CA LEU A 55 44.15 3.49 9.81
C LEU A 55 43.15 4.45 10.50
N VAL A 56 43.65 5.45 11.24
CA VAL A 56 42.83 6.55 11.80
C VAL A 56 43.20 7.85 11.07
N ALA A 57 42.27 8.42 10.31
CA ALA A 57 42.41 9.76 9.76
C ALA A 57 41.82 10.79 10.73
N THR A 58 42.64 11.76 11.16
CA THR A 58 42.18 12.92 11.97
C THR A 58 42.21 14.17 11.10
N ILE A 59 41.06 14.78 10.83
CA ILE A 59 40.98 16.11 10.20
C ILE A 59 40.93 17.14 11.32
N LYS A 60 41.92 18.04 11.36
CA LYS A 60 41.98 19.18 12.29
C LYS A 60 41.56 20.45 11.52
N TRP A 61 40.47 21.11 11.92
CA TRP A 61 40.12 22.46 11.44
C TRP A 61 40.56 23.53 12.45
N PRO A 62 40.92 24.76 12.02
CA PRO A 62 41.36 25.82 12.92
C PRO A 62 40.17 26.38 13.73
N SER A 63 40.36 26.46 15.05
CA SER A 63 39.79 27.37 16.06
C SER A 63 38.75 28.41 15.60
N ASN A 64 37.60 28.62 16.24
CA ASN A 64 37.39 28.88 17.66
C ASN A 64 35.93 28.61 18.10
N THR A 65 35.79 28.19 19.38
CA THR A 65 34.60 28.18 20.27
C THR A 65 33.51 27.08 20.16
N PHE A 66 33.82 25.89 20.73
CA PHE A 66 33.11 25.08 21.78
C PHE A 66 31.57 24.85 21.74
N ARG A 67 30.96 23.68 22.02
CA ARG A 67 31.28 22.36 22.64
C ARG A 67 30.22 21.33 22.21
N ASP A 68 30.62 20.12 21.80
CA ASP A 68 29.83 18.86 21.93
C ASP A 68 30.79 17.71 22.31
N PRO A 69 30.36 16.70 23.09
CA PRO A 69 31.23 15.61 23.56
C PRO A 69 31.43 14.50 22.51
N VAL A 70 32.67 14.04 22.40
CA VAL A 70 33.12 12.90 21.59
C VAL A 70 33.03 11.61 22.43
N LEU A 71 32.37 10.57 21.91
CA LEU A 71 32.41 9.21 22.45
C LEU A 71 33.64 8.48 21.86
N VAL A 72 34.56 8.04 22.72
CA VAL A 72 35.75 7.26 22.36
C VAL A 72 35.54 5.82 22.85
N ILE A 73 35.63 4.83 21.96
CA ILE A 73 35.60 3.40 22.27
C ILE A 73 37.03 2.86 22.08
N TYR A 74 37.57 2.19 23.11
CA TYR A 74 38.85 1.47 23.02
C TYR A 74 38.58 -0.03 22.81
N PRO A 75 39.33 -0.72 21.92
CA PRO A 75 39.40 -2.17 21.92
C PRO A 75 40.51 -2.66 22.86
N THR A 76 40.26 -3.72 23.62
CA THR A 76 41.30 -4.48 24.33
C THR A 76 41.09 -5.98 24.10
N GLU A 77 42.00 -6.59 23.35
CA GLU A 77 42.41 -8.00 23.43
C GLU A 77 43.71 -8.03 24.27
N GLU A 78 44.11 -9.02 25.07
CA GLU A 78 43.74 -10.43 25.21
C GLU A 78 44.35 -10.98 26.53
N THR A 79 44.08 -12.26 26.82
CA THR A 79 44.80 -13.22 27.69
C THR A 79 44.16 -13.67 29.02
N GLY A 80 43.75 -14.95 29.04
CA GLY A 80 44.24 -15.92 30.03
C GLY A 80 43.52 -16.12 31.37
N SER A 81 42.58 -17.08 31.39
CA SER A 81 42.23 -17.98 32.53
C SER A 81 41.44 -17.45 33.76
N THR A 82 40.15 -17.80 33.77
CA THR A 82 39.29 -18.28 34.89
C THR A 82 39.25 -17.51 36.22
N THR A 83 38.15 -16.80 36.49
CA THR A 83 36.96 -17.30 37.25
C THR A 83 36.05 -16.16 37.74
N LYS A 84 34.74 -16.27 37.43
CA LYS A 84 33.51 -15.71 38.06
C LYS A 84 33.59 -14.38 38.83
N LEU A 85 32.70 -13.44 38.49
CA LEU A 85 31.81 -12.75 39.45
C LEU A 85 30.66 -12.07 38.69
N HIS A 86 29.43 -12.58 38.84
CA HIS A 86 28.37 -12.02 39.69
C HIS A 86 27.89 -10.62 39.26
N LEU A 87 26.72 -10.57 38.60
CA LEU A 87 25.85 -9.38 38.60
C LEU A 87 24.65 -9.68 39.50
N SER A 88 24.83 -9.40 40.78
CA SER A 88 23.74 -9.18 41.75
C SER A 88 23.89 -7.76 42.28
N THR A 89 22.81 -6.99 42.16
CA THR A 89 22.36 -5.89 43.04
C THR A 89 23.43 -5.14 43.87
N ASN A 90 23.64 -3.86 43.54
CA ASN A 90 23.85 -2.65 44.37
C ASN A 90 24.34 -2.85 45.83
N PRO A 91 25.24 -2.03 46.46
CA PRO A 91 25.64 -0.65 46.16
C PRO A 91 27.15 -0.41 46.37
N LEU A 92 27.66 0.83 46.38
CA LEU A 92 28.72 1.21 47.33
C LEU A 92 28.88 2.74 47.46
N ARG A 93 28.64 3.19 48.70
CA ARG A 93 29.30 4.35 49.29
C ARG A 93 30.81 4.07 49.39
N GLN A 94 31.64 5.08 49.13
CA GLN A 94 32.83 5.30 49.95
C GLN A 94 32.82 6.72 50.53
N SER A 95 32.60 6.74 51.84
CA SER A 95 33.20 7.61 52.85
C SER A 95 34.06 8.79 52.39
N LEU A 96 33.58 10.00 52.69
CA LEU A 96 34.42 11.07 53.20
C LEU A 96 33.91 11.43 54.61
N ASN A 97 34.78 11.27 55.60
CA ASN A 97 34.56 11.71 56.99
C ASN A 97 34.67 13.23 57.07
N ILE A 98 33.59 13.93 57.43
CA ILE A 98 33.68 15.18 58.19
C ILE A 98 32.63 15.13 59.31
N THR A 99 33.14 15.39 60.50
CA THR A 99 32.53 15.39 61.83
C THR A 99 31.39 16.39 62.01
N THR A 100 30.36 15.97 62.74
CA THR A 100 29.25 16.80 63.22
C THR A 100 29.64 17.64 64.44
N GLN A 101 29.22 18.92 64.49
CA GLN A 101 28.89 19.60 65.75
C GLN A 101 27.98 20.83 65.51
N GLY A 102 26.81 20.84 66.17
CA GLY A 102 26.37 21.95 67.02
C GLY A 102 25.55 23.12 66.44
N HIS A 103 24.25 23.11 66.76
CA HIS A 103 23.41 24.24 67.22
C HIS A 103 23.38 25.59 66.46
N SER A 104 22.17 26.00 66.01
CA SER A 104 21.32 26.99 66.72
C SER A 104 20.29 27.65 65.79
N GLN A 105 19.22 28.15 66.42
CA GLN A 105 17.99 28.68 65.87
C GLN A 105 18.12 30.12 65.30
N ALA A 106 17.19 30.41 64.38
CA ALA A 106 16.49 31.69 64.16
C ALA A 106 17.29 32.96 63.78
N HIS A 107 16.91 33.58 62.66
CA HIS A 107 16.10 34.81 62.71
C HIS A 107 15.64 35.24 61.30
N TRP A 108 14.32 35.34 61.14
CA TRP A 108 13.66 36.07 60.07
C TRP A 108 13.85 37.58 60.26
N ARG A 109 14.22 38.30 59.20
CA ARG A 109 13.81 39.71 58.98
C ARG A 109 13.46 39.97 57.51
N ARG A 110 12.13 40.05 57.31
CA ARG A 110 11.34 40.74 56.26
C ARG A 110 11.92 42.11 55.89
N ILE A 111 11.81 42.54 54.62
CA ILE A 111 10.91 43.61 54.06
C ILE A 111 10.86 43.42 52.50
N PRO A 112 9.95 44.03 51.70
CA PRO A 112 8.51 43.76 51.51
C PRO A 112 8.10 43.31 50.08
N GLU A 113 6.88 42.76 50.04
CA GLU A 113 5.89 42.59 48.97
C GLU A 113 6.11 43.27 47.60
N THR A 114 5.96 42.48 46.53
CA THR A 114 4.82 42.67 45.61
C THR A 114 4.48 41.38 44.84
N ARG A 115 3.19 41.02 44.93
CA ARG A 115 2.39 40.15 44.04
C ARG A 115 2.58 38.62 44.11
N LYS A 116 1.90 38.04 45.10
CA LYS A 116 1.13 36.80 44.91
C LYS A 116 0.03 37.03 43.87
N LEU A 117 -0.21 36.06 42.99
CA LEU A 117 -1.53 35.85 42.38
C LEU A 117 -2.07 34.51 42.88
N ALA A 118 -3.16 34.63 43.62
CA ALA A 118 -3.94 33.56 44.21
C ALA A 118 -4.85 32.93 43.15
N LEU A 119 -5.09 31.63 43.32
CA LEU A 119 -6.27 30.95 42.76
C LEU A 119 -7.55 31.63 43.26
N PHE A 120 -8.43 32.06 42.34
CA PHE A 120 -9.83 32.33 42.67
C PHE A 120 -10.78 31.91 41.53
N ALA A 121 -11.75 31.10 41.92
CA ALA A 121 -13.01 30.88 41.22
C ALA A 121 -14.03 31.90 41.73
N GLY A 122 -14.65 32.72 40.87
CA GLY A 122 -15.74 33.60 41.30
C GLY A 122 -16.27 34.65 40.31
N ARG A 123 -17.57 34.54 40.01
CA ARG A 123 -18.61 35.54 39.62
C ARG A 123 -18.41 36.54 38.45
N ASN A 124 -19.44 36.57 37.60
CA ASN A 124 -19.62 37.26 36.31
C ASN A 124 -19.36 38.78 36.21
N LYS A 125 -19.03 39.52 37.28
CA LYS A 125 -18.75 40.96 37.19
C LYS A 125 -17.29 41.28 36.87
N GLU A 126 -16.35 40.41 37.23
CA GLU A 126 -14.92 40.58 36.89
C GLU A 126 -14.57 40.07 35.48
N LYS A 127 -15.42 39.21 34.89
CA LYS A 127 -15.36 38.89 33.46
C LYS A 127 -15.52 40.13 32.56
N ARG A 128 -16.26 41.15 33.02
CA ARG A 128 -16.46 42.39 32.26
C ARG A 128 -15.24 43.32 32.27
N LEU A 129 -14.48 43.38 33.36
CA LEU A 129 -13.26 44.20 33.40
C LEU A 129 -12.16 43.62 32.49
N ILE A 130 -12.03 42.29 32.49
CA ILE A 130 -11.07 41.58 31.62
C ILE A 130 -11.55 41.59 30.16
N ALA A 131 -12.86 41.51 29.89
CA ALA A 131 -13.40 41.65 28.55
C ALA A 131 -13.19 43.06 27.98
N ASP A 132 -13.35 44.12 28.78
CA ASP A 132 -13.09 45.50 28.33
C ASP A 132 -11.59 45.76 28.10
N GLU A 133 -10.70 45.14 28.88
CA GLU A 133 -9.24 45.19 28.62
C GLU A 133 -8.83 44.35 27.40
N CYS A 134 -9.42 43.17 27.19
CA CYS A 134 -9.18 42.35 26.00
C CYS A 134 -9.77 42.95 24.72
N GLN A 135 -10.86 43.72 24.80
CA GLN A 135 -11.47 44.43 23.68
C GLN A 135 -10.66 45.68 23.29
N ARG A 136 -10.00 46.33 24.25
CA ARG A 136 -8.96 47.35 23.97
C ARG A 136 -7.69 46.76 23.36
N ALA A 137 -7.41 45.48 23.61
CA ALA A 137 -6.21 44.76 23.14
C ALA A 137 -6.42 43.87 21.91
N GLY A 138 -7.62 43.85 21.30
CA GLY A 138 -7.87 43.22 20.01
C GLY A 138 -7.80 41.68 19.94
N LYS A 139 -8.02 40.94 21.04
CA LYS A 139 -7.95 39.45 21.06
C LYS A 139 -9.33 38.79 21.22
N ARG A 140 -9.59 37.69 20.49
CA ARG A 140 -10.82 36.86 20.59
C ARG A 140 -10.68 35.79 21.69
N TRP A 141 -11.80 35.49 22.38
CA TRP A 141 -11.90 34.48 23.45
C TRP A 141 -12.37 33.11 22.92
N LEU A 142 -11.81 32.01 23.46
CA LEU A 142 -12.28 30.63 23.28
C LEU A 142 -12.60 30.07 24.68
N GLN A 143 -13.84 29.64 24.90
CA GLN A 143 -14.34 29.14 26.18
C GLN A 143 -14.08 27.64 26.29
N ILE A 144 -13.26 27.21 27.26
CA ILE A 144 -13.08 25.79 27.61
C ILE A 144 -13.68 25.58 29.00
N GLU A 145 -14.70 24.74 29.12
CA GLU A 145 -15.24 24.28 30.40
C GLU A 145 -14.41 23.11 30.93
N ALA A 146 -13.65 23.32 32.01
CA ALA A 146 -12.99 22.24 32.75
C ALA A 146 -13.84 21.85 33.97
N LYS A 147 -14.14 20.55 34.12
CA LYS A 147 -14.61 19.96 35.40
C LYS A 147 -13.41 19.46 36.22
N PRO A 148 -13.45 19.54 37.57
CA PRO A 148 -12.28 19.34 38.41
C PRO A 148 -12.04 17.86 38.74
N VAL A 149 -10.77 17.42 38.63
CA VAL A 149 -10.29 16.18 39.23
C VAL A 149 -9.61 16.54 40.56
N HIS A 150 -10.12 16.00 41.66
CA HIS A 150 -9.52 16.13 42.99
C HIS A 150 -8.65 14.90 43.30
N HIS A 151 -7.50 15.17 43.94
CA HIS A 151 -6.54 14.29 44.63
C HIS A 151 -5.32 13.79 43.82
N CYS A 152 -4.21 14.52 43.96
CA CYS A 152 -2.85 13.99 43.83
C CYS A 152 -2.04 14.44 45.07
N THR A 153 -1.42 13.50 45.77
CA THR A 153 -0.55 13.78 46.93
C THR A 153 0.89 14.04 46.50
N ILE A 154 1.59 14.88 47.27
CA ILE A 154 2.96 15.34 47.06
C ILE A 154 3.94 14.20 47.37
N THR A 155 4.20 13.33 46.40
CA THR A 155 5.39 12.45 46.39
C THR A 155 5.90 12.13 44.98
N ASP A 156 5.24 12.61 43.91
CA ASP A 156 5.64 12.30 42.52
C ASP A 156 6.42 13.41 41.80
N LEU A 157 6.92 14.42 42.52
CA LEU A 157 7.63 15.56 41.91
C LEU A 157 9.15 15.39 41.75
N GLU A 158 9.76 14.30 42.24
CA GLU A 158 11.19 14.03 42.03
C GLU A 158 11.49 13.00 40.94
N ILE A 159 10.50 12.27 40.43
CA ILE A 159 10.71 11.32 39.31
C ILE A 159 10.53 11.99 37.93
N VAL A 160 9.82 13.12 37.86
CA VAL A 160 9.63 13.87 36.60
C VAL A 160 10.87 14.73 36.25
N ALA A 161 11.71 15.09 37.22
CA ALA A 161 12.87 15.95 36.98
C ALA A 161 14.04 15.23 36.27
N THR A 162 14.18 13.91 36.45
CA THR A 162 15.28 13.13 35.84
C THR A 162 14.95 12.62 34.44
N TRP A 163 13.66 12.47 34.10
CA TRP A 163 13.23 12.05 32.76
C TRP A 163 13.35 13.18 31.72
N ILE A 164 13.26 14.45 32.15
CA ILE A 164 13.34 15.63 31.27
C ILE A 164 14.80 15.99 30.90
N ALA A 165 15.81 15.50 31.62
CA ALA A 165 17.22 15.84 31.35
C ALA A 165 17.91 14.93 30.30
N VAL A 166 17.35 13.77 29.95
CA VAL A 166 18.04 12.77 29.09
C VAL A 166 17.47 12.69 27.66
N ASN A 167 16.27 13.23 27.38
CA ASN A 167 15.68 13.24 26.03
C ASN A 167 15.59 14.64 25.41
N LYS A 168 16.74 15.34 25.30
CA LYS A 168 16.89 16.45 24.36
C LYS A 168 17.39 15.93 23.01
N LEU A 169 16.47 15.39 22.22
CA LEU A 169 16.57 15.35 20.76
C LEU A 169 15.37 16.13 20.20
N THR A 170 15.59 17.43 20.08
CA THR A 170 15.12 18.34 19.02
C THR A 170 13.70 18.14 18.47
N TYR A 171 12.67 18.32 19.31
CA TYR A 171 11.42 18.92 18.81
C TYR A 171 11.59 20.45 18.83
N CYS A 172 11.94 21.02 17.68
CA CYS A 172 11.77 22.45 17.46
C CYS A 172 10.27 22.77 17.36
N HIS A 173 9.61 22.97 18.50
CA HIS A 173 8.42 23.81 18.52
C HIS A 173 8.87 25.25 18.26
N VAL A 174 8.64 25.73 17.03
CA VAL A 174 8.58 27.16 16.77
C VAL A 174 7.37 27.68 17.56
N MET A 175 7.63 28.19 18.76
CA MET A 175 6.68 29.05 19.46
C MET A 175 6.61 30.36 18.69
N VAL A 176 5.52 30.56 17.96
CA VAL A 176 5.19 31.87 17.37
C VAL A 176 4.78 32.79 18.53
N ASP A 177 5.58 33.83 18.76
CA ASP A 177 5.29 34.92 19.69
C ASP A 177 3.98 35.62 19.29
N PRO A 178 2.92 35.59 20.12
CA PRO A 178 1.64 36.21 19.79
C PRO A 178 1.60 37.73 20.02
N GLN A 179 2.76 38.39 20.18
CA GLN A 179 2.88 39.86 20.25
C GLN A 179 4.04 40.47 19.46
N ALA A 180 4.74 39.71 18.61
CA ALA A 180 5.56 40.33 17.57
C ALA A 180 4.65 40.97 16.50
N PRO A 181 4.94 42.17 15.98
CA PRO A 181 4.21 42.69 14.82
C PRO A 181 4.30 41.66 13.69
N ASN A 182 3.14 41.14 13.25
CA ASN A 182 3.04 40.13 12.21
C ASN A 182 3.55 40.70 10.88
N ASN A 183 4.85 40.59 10.67
CA ASN A 183 5.50 40.74 9.39
C ASN A 183 5.33 39.40 8.66
N TYR A 184 4.09 39.01 8.32
CA TYR A 184 3.86 37.81 7.53
C TYR A 184 4.52 38.02 6.15
N LYS A 185 5.65 37.35 5.94
CA LYS A 185 6.31 37.33 4.65
C LYS A 185 5.39 36.59 3.68
N LYS A 186 4.85 37.31 2.69
CA LYS A 186 4.03 36.76 1.60
C LYS A 186 4.71 35.54 0.98
N ARG A 187 4.04 34.38 0.99
CA ARG A 187 4.53 33.13 0.40
C ARG A 187 4.47 33.21 -1.12
N ARG A 188 5.58 32.96 -1.80
CA ARG A 188 5.69 33.04 -3.26
C ARG A 188 5.94 31.66 -3.86
N ILE A 189 5.13 31.30 -4.85
CA ILE A 189 5.19 30.02 -5.54
C ILE A 189 5.39 30.31 -7.04
N VAL A 190 6.41 29.72 -7.64
CA VAL A 190 6.68 29.86 -9.07
C VAL A 190 6.56 28.51 -9.76
N ALA A 191 5.77 28.44 -10.84
CA ALA A 191 5.70 27.31 -11.74
C ALA A 191 6.44 27.60 -13.06
N VAL A 192 7.11 26.60 -13.63
CA VAL A 192 7.83 26.73 -14.91
C VAL A 192 7.12 25.90 -15.96
N GLY A 193 6.42 26.55 -16.90
CA GLY A 193 5.69 25.94 -18.01
C GLY A 193 4.19 25.78 -17.76
N ALA A 194 3.38 26.24 -18.72
CA ALA A 194 1.92 26.21 -18.73
C ALA A 194 1.36 25.11 -19.65
N GLY A 195 2.02 23.94 -19.66
CA GLY A 195 1.47 22.71 -20.24
C GLY A 195 0.42 22.05 -19.32
N PRO A 196 -0.04 20.82 -19.63
CA PRO A 196 -1.01 20.11 -18.80
C PRO A 196 -0.62 20.04 -17.31
N SER A 197 0.64 19.74 -17.01
CA SER A 197 1.15 19.69 -15.63
C SER A 197 1.07 21.06 -14.92
N GLY A 198 1.38 22.14 -15.63
CA GLY A 198 1.32 23.51 -15.10
C GLY A 198 -0.11 23.96 -14.86
N LEU A 199 -1.04 23.65 -15.78
CA LEU A 199 -2.46 23.96 -15.60
C LEU A 199 -3.07 23.19 -14.43
N ALA A 200 -2.72 21.90 -14.27
CA ALA A 200 -3.16 21.11 -13.12
C ALA A 200 -2.64 21.70 -11.80
N ALA A 201 -1.35 22.05 -11.74
CA ALA A 201 -0.75 22.69 -10.59
C ALA A 201 -1.44 24.02 -10.26
N LEU A 202 -1.61 24.91 -11.24
CA LEU A 202 -2.29 26.19 -11.04
C LEU A 202 -3.73 26.00 -10.55
N ARG A 203 -4.51 25.09 -11.16
CA ARG A 203 -5.89 24.82 -10.72
C ARG A 203 -5.92 24.34 -9.27
N VAL A 204 -5.11 23.35 -8.92
CA VAL A 204 -5.18 22.76 -7.57
C VAL A 204 -4.63 23.73 -6.52
N TYR A 205 -3.53 24.44 -6.81
CA TYR A 205 -2.96 25.40 -5.86
C TYR A 205 -3.88 26.60 -5.64
N THR A 206 -4.55 27.10 -6.68
CA THR A 206 -5.48 28.24 -6.53
C THR A 206 -6.77 27.87 -5.80
N ASP A 207 -7.18 26.59 -5.88
CA ASP A 207 -8.31 26.04 -5.13
C ASP A 207 -7.93 25.83 -3.65
N GLU A 208 -6.79 25.16 -3.40
CA GLU A 208 -6.32 24.84 -2.06
C GLU A 208 -5.84 26.09 -1.28
N LEU A 209 -5.25 27.09 -1.94
CA LEU A 209 -4.73 28.31 -1.31
C LEU A 209 -5.63 29.53 -1.55
N LYS A 210 -6.93 29.31 -1.82
CA LYS A 210 -7.86 30.37 -2.23
C LYS A 210 -7.95 31.51 -1.21
N GLU A 211 -7.93 31.19 0.09
CA GLU A 211 -8.00 32.19 1.17
C GLU A 211 -6.70 32.98 1.26
N GLU A 212 -5.55 32.31 1.22
CA GLU A 212 -4.23 32.92 1.29
C GLU A 212 -3.93 33.81 0.07
N ILE A 213 -4.46 33.46 -1.11
CA ILE A 213 -4.37 34.30 -2.31
C ILE A 213 -5.29 35.53 -2.14
N ALA A 214 -6.51 35.35 -1.62
CA ALA A 214 -7.46 36.44 -1.44
C ALA A 214 -7.02 37.44 -0.36
N SER A 215 -6.28 37.00 0.65
CA SER A 215 -5.70 37.84 1.71
C SER A 215 -4.34 38.46 1.35
N ASP A 216 -3.82 38.24 0.13
CA ASP A 216 -2.48 38.64 -0.32
C ASP A 216 -1.33 38.02 0.50
N GLU A 217 -1.59 36.92 1.22
CA GLU A 217 -0.59 36.14 1.94
C GLU A 217 0.16 35.16 1.04
N CYS A 218 -0.39 34.82 -0.12
CA CYS A 218 0.24 33.97 -1.13
C CYS A 218 0.20 34.56 -2.54
N GLU A 219 1.32 34.45 -3.26
CA GLU A 219 1.45 34.79 -4.68
C GLU A 219 1.83 33.56 -5.50
N ILE A 220 1.15 33.36 -6.63
CA ILE A 220 1.47 32.29 -7.58
C ILE A 220 1.76 32.91 -8.95
N ILE A 221 2.89 32.56 -9.56
CA ILE A 221 3.25 32.97 -10.92
C ILE A 221 3.71 31.73 -11.70
N CYS A 222 3.21 31.57 -12.92
CA CYS A 222 3.68 30.58 -13.88
C CYS A 222 4.38 31.29 -15.04
N PHE A 223 5.61 30.91 -15.35
CA PHE A 223 6.34 31.41 -16.52
C PHE A 223 6.22 30.42 -17.68
N GLU A 224 5.69 30.88 -18.81
CA GLU A 224 5.58 30.11 -20.05
C GLU A 224 6.48 30.73 -21.12
N LYS A 225 7.38 29.91 -21.69
CA LYS A 225 8.35 30.37 -22.70
C LYS A 225 7.68 30.74 -24.02
N ARG A 226 6.51 30.16 -24.32
CA ARG A 226 5.73 30.39 -25.53
C ARG A 226 4.71 31.50 -25.32
N ASP A 227 4.12 31.95 -26.42
CA ASP A 227 3.08 32.97 -26.48
C ASP A 227 1.70 32.46 -26.03
N GLU A 228 1.55 31.14 -25.89
CA GLU A 228 0.30 30.50 -25.45
C GLU A 228 0.56 29.24 -24.63
N LEU A 229 -0.47 28.78 -23.89
CA LEU A 229 -0.46 27.56 -23.10
C LEU A 229 -0.53 26.29 -23.95
N GLY A 230 -0.32 25.14 -23.32
CA GLY A 230 -0.59 23.83 -23.92
C GLY A 230 0.62 22.90 -24.02
N GLY A 231 1.83 23.42 -23.79
CA GLY A 231 3.05 22.62 -23.77
C GLY A 231 3.27 21.86 -25.08
N VAL A 232 3.39 20.53 -25.01
CA VAL A 232 3.54 19.67 -26.20
C VAL A 232 2.34 19.72 -27.14
N TRP A 233 1.15 20.06 -26.65
CA TRP A 233 -0.07 20.11 -27.47
C TRP A 233 -0.22 21.41 -28.24
N LEU A 234 0.61 22.41 -27.98
CA LEU A 234 0.63 23.64 -28.76
C LEU A 234 1.50 23.43 -30.02
N PRO A 235 0.93 23.47 -31.23
CA PRO A 235 1.69 23.24 -32.47
C PRO A 235 2.84 24.23 -32.63
N ASP A 236 3.95 23.80 -33.22
CA ASP A 236 5.01 24.70 -33.68
C ASP A 236 4.82 24.88 -35.19
N ASN A 237 4.24 26.02 -35.56
CA ASN A 237 3.96 26.37 -36.96
C ASN A 237 5.21 26.86 -37.70
N SER A 238 6.36 26.93 -37.03
CA SER A 238 7.62 27.11 -37.74
C SER A 238 8.02 25.79 -38.43
N ASP A 239 8.69 25.89 -39.57
CA ASP A 239 9.40 24.78 -40.21
C ASP A 239 10.89 24.91 -39.85
N PRO A 240 11.30 24.56 -38.61
CA PRO A 240 12.64 24.84 -38.14
C PRO A 240 13.66 23.95 -38.86
N PRO A 241 14.83 24.49 -39.23
CA PRO A 241 15.91 23.67 -39.76
C PRO A 241 16.35 22.63 -38.72
N LEU A 242 16.98 21.53 -39.17
CA LEU A 242 17.50 20.48 -38.26
C LEU A 242 18.50 20.99 -37.20
N SER A 243 19.08 22.17 -37.40
CA SER A 243 19.96 22.84 -36.43
C SER A 243 19.22 23.43 -35.23
N ARG A 244 17.90 23.64 -35.32
CA ARG A 244 17.05 24.15 -34.24
C ARG A 244 16.07 23.08 -33.81
N VAL A 245 16.07 22.75 -32.52
CA VAL A 245 15.06 21.86 -31.93
C VAL A 245 13.70 22.57 -31.96
N PRO A 246 12.64 21.96 -32.51
CA PRO A 246 11.29 22.52 -32.49
C PRO A 246 10.77 22.71 -31.06
N ASP A 247 9.75 23.54 -30.86
CA ASP A 247 9.15 23.69 -29.53
C ASP A 247 8.30 22.48 -29.11
N THR A 248 7.83 21.69 -30.07
CA THR A 248 7.00 20.50 -29.83
C THR A 248 7.35 19.35 -30.79
N PRO A 249 7.22 18.08 -30.32
CA PRO A 249 7.28 16.89 -31.18
C PRO A 249 5.99 16.61 -31.97
N LEU A 250 5.00 17.50 -31.92
CA LEU A 250 3.70 17.31 -32.55
C LEU A 250 3.80 17.24 -34.08
N TYR A 251 3.04 16.32 -34.68
CA TYR A 251 2.90 16.14 -36.12
C TYR A 251 1.43 16.11 -36.52
N ASN A 252 1.13 16.39 -37.79
CA ASN A 252 -0.22 16.75 -38.23
C ASN A 252 -1.24 15.63 -38.05
N SER A 253 -0.81 14.37 -38.25
CA SER A 253 -1.65 13.18 -38.10
C SER A 253 -1.79 12.70 -36.65
N LEU A 254 -1.20 13.39 -35.67
CA LEU A 254 -1.17 12.94 -34.28
C LEU A 254 -2.59 12.89 -33.69
N THR A 255 -2.95 11.70 -33.23
CA THR A 255 -4.11 11.45 -32.36
C THR A 255 -3.62 10.99 -31.00
N THR A 256 -4.40 11.23 -29.94
CA THR A 256 -4.06 10.71 -28.61
C THR A 256 -3.96 9.20 -28.66
N ASN A 257 -3.04 8.62 -27.87
CA ASN A 257 -2.93 7.17 -27.68
C ASN A 257 -3.83 6.65 -26.54
N LEU A 258 -4.44 7.56 -25.79
CA LEU A 258 -5.40 7.29 -24.73
C LEU A 258 -6.78 7.77 -25.14
N PRO A 259 -7.84 7.03 -24.79
CA PRO A 259 -9.19 7.47 -25.10
C PRO A 259 -9.63 8.58 -24.13
N VAL A 260 -10.47 9.50 -24.63
CA VAL A 260 -10.91 10.70 -23.90
C VAL A 260 -11.47 10.42 -22.50
N PRO A 261 -12.33 9.41 -22.27
CA PRO A 261 -12.90 9.16 -20.95
C PRO A 261 -11.87 8.99 -19.84
N VAL A 262 -10.70 8.44 -20.17
CA VAL A 262 -9.63 8.20 -19.21
C VAL A 262 -8.65 9.37 -19.16
N MET A 263 -8.41 10.02 -20.30
CA MET A 263 -7.31 10.97 -20.47
C MET A 263 -7.53 12.34 -19.83
N VAL A 264 -8.76 12.85 -19.75
CA VAL A 264 -9.05 14.24 -19.38
C VAL A 264 -8.83 14.56 -17.89
N PHE A 265 -8.81 15.85 -17.53
CA PHE A 265 -8.78 16.27 -16.12
C PHE A 265 -10.10 15.91 -15.45
N THR A 266 -10.03 15.49 -14.19
CA THR A 266 -11.24 15.07 -13.44
C THR A 266 -12.21 16.21 -13.16
N SER A 267 -11.72 17.45 -13.27
CA SER A 267 -12.47 18.68 -13.00
C SER A 267 -13.05 19.36 -14.25
N HIS A 268 -12.88 18.77 -15.45
CA HIS A 268 -13.34 19.40 -16.70
C HIS A 268 -13.72 18.40 -17.80
N ASP A 269 -14.91 18.56 -18.34
CA ASP A 269 -15.41 17.75 -19.45
C ASP A 269 -14.84 18.19 -20.81
N PRO A 270 -14.68 17.27 -21.77
CA PRO A 270 -14.39 17.58 -23.17
C PRO A 270 -15.59 18.26 -23.84
N ALA A 271 -15.36 18.84 -25.02
CA ALA A 271 -16.46 19.38 -25.83
C ALA A 271 -17.39 18.24 -26.30
N PRO A 272 -18.70 18.48 -26.44
CA PRO A 272 -19.61 17.52 -27.06
C PRO A 272 -19.07 17.02 -28.40
N SER A 273 -19.26 15.74 -28.68
CA SER A 273 -18.81 15.09 -29.91
C SER A 273 -17.30 15.11 -30.18
N THR A 274 -16.48 15.28 -29.14
CA THR A 274 -15.03 15.04 -29.25
C THR A 274 -14.77 13.58 -29.63
N HIS A 275 -13.87 13.35 -30.59
CA HIS A 275 -13.48 12.01 -31.04
C HIS A 275 -12.98 11.13 -29.87
N LEU A 276 -13.14 9.81 -29.94
CA LEU A 276 -12.71 8.92 -28.85
C LEU A 276 -11.18 8.95 -28.65
N PHE A 277 -10.44 9.03 -29.76
CA PHE A 277 -8.99 9.29 -29.79
C PHE A 277 -8.73 10.57 -30.59
N PRO A 278 -8.87 11.74 -29.94
CA PRO A 278 -8.95 13.02 -30.62
C PRO A 278 -7.65 13.42 -31.27
N HIS A 279 -7.77 14.28 -32.28
CA HIS A 279 -6.63 14.94 -32.88
C HIS A 279 -6.01 15.95 -31.92
N ALA A 280 -4.71 16.24 -32.12
CA ALA A 280 -3.97 17.26 -31.38
C ALA A 280 -4.74 18.60 -31.22
N GLU A 281 -5.43 19.04 -32.26
CA GLU A 281 -6.20 20.29 -32.28
C GLU A 281 -7.36 20.32 -31.28
N GLU A 282 -8.01 19.18 -31.02
CA GLU A 282 -9.08 19.08 -30.03
C GLU A 282 -8.50 19.11 -28.61
N VAL A 283 -7.33 18.50 -28.40
CA VAL A 283 -6.65 18.49 -27.09
C VAL A 283 -6.22 19.90 -26.68
N ILE A 284 -5.65 20.69 -27.60
CA ILE A 284 -5.28 22.08 -27.29
C ILE A 284 -6.51 22.95 -26.99
N LYS A 285 -7.61 22.77 -27.73
CA LYS A 285 -8.89 23.45 -27.46
C LYS A 285 -9.43 23.08 -26.07
N TYR A 286 -9.32 21.81 -25.68
CA TYR A 286 -9.68 21.33 -24.35
C TYR A 286 -8.84 21.99 -23.24
N LEU A 287 -7.51 22.07 -23.39
CA LEU A 287 -6.64 22.72 -22.40
C LEU A 287 -6.93 24.22 -22.26
N GLN A 288 -7.22 24.90 -23.37
CA GLN A 288 -7.67 26.30 -23.34
C GLN A 288 -9.06 26.45 -22.71
N GLY A 289 -9.95 25.47 -22.90
CA GLY A 289 -11.23 25.39 -22.20
C GLY A 289 -11.08 25.26 -20.69
N TYR A 290 -10.16 24.38 -20.27
CA TYR A 290 -9.80 24.18 -18.87
C TYR A 290 -9.29 25.47 -18.23
N GLU A 291 -8.34 26.13 -18.89
CA GLU A 291 -7.81 27.42 -18.45
C GLU A 291 -8.93 28.45 -18.27
N ARG A 292 -9.77 28.66 -19.30
CA ARG A 292 -10.87 29.64 -19.25
C ARG A 292 -11.86 29.33 -18.13
N ARG A 293 -12.22 28.06 -17.93
CA ARG A 293 -13.18 27.64 -16.90
C ARG A 293 -12.71 28.03 -15.49
N PHE A 294 -11.42 27.92 -15.22
CA PHE A 294 -10.84 28.21 -13.90
C PHE A 294 -10.15 29.58 -13.82
N GLY A 295 -10.13 30.33 -14.92
CA GLY A 295 -9.50 31.65 -14.99
C GLY A 295 -8.02 31.62 -14.64
N LEU A 296 -7.27 30.65 -15.19
CA LEU A 296 -5.87 30.43 -14.82
C LEU A 296 -4.91 31.38 -15.53
N ARG A 297 -5.29 31.98 -16.66
CA ARG A 297 -4.41 32.87 -17.46
C ARG A 297 -3.79 34.01 -16.67
N ARG A 298 -4.50 34.55 -15.66
CA ARG A 298 -4.00 35.64 -14.80
C ARG A 298 -2.75 35.28 -14.00
N PHE A 299 -2.49 33.99 -13.79
CA PHE A 299 -1.28 33.51 -13.11
C PHE A 299 -0.14 33.24 -14.08
N ILE A 300 -0.36 33.33 -15.41
CA ILE A 300 0.61 32.93 -16.43
C ILE A 300 1.24 34.16 -17.08
N ARG A 301 2.57 34.20 -17.10
CA ARG A 301 3.38 35.16 -17.86
C ARG A 301 3.96 34.47 -19.09
N PHE A 302 3.37 34.76 -20.24
CA PHE A 302 3.79 34.23 -21.54
C PHE A 302 5.08 34.88 -22.05
N ASN A 303 5.68 34.30 -23.09
CA ASN A 303 6.91 34.74 -23.73
C ASN A 303 8.09 34.93 -22.76
N THR A 304 8.08 34.20 -21.65
CA THR A 304 9.04 34.35 -20.56
C THR A 304 9.82 33.06 -20.35
N ILE A 305 11.11 33.09 -20.67
CA ILE A 305 12.03 31.96 -20.48
C ILE A 305 12.59 32.02 -19.06
N VAL A 306 12.50 30.91 -18.32
CA VAL A 306 13.27 30.71 -17.10
C VAL A 306 14.63 30.14 -17.50
N SER A 307 15.71 30.93 -17.34
CA SER A 307 17.05 30.54 -17.74
C SER A 307 17.88 29.97 -16.59
N CYS A 308 17.55 30.33 -15.34
CA CYS A 308 18.26 29.87 -14.15
C CYS A 308 17.35 29.94 -12.91
N ALA A 309 17.43 28.95 -12.04
CA ALA A 309 16.81 28.91 -10.73
C ALA A 309 17.82 28.35 -9.72
N LEU A 310 18.22 29.19 -8.76
CA LEU A 310 19.22 28.88 -7.75
C LEU A 310 18.62 28.99 -6.35
N TRP A 311 18.77 27.95 -5.55
CA TRP A 311 18.45 27.99 -4.14
C TRP A 311 19.52 28.80 -3.40
N ASN A 312 19.08 29.86 -2.72
CA ASN A 312 19.87 30.64 -1.80
C ASN A 312 19.59 30.17 -0.36
N GLY A 313 20.51 29.37 0.20
CA GLY A 313 20.39 28.86 1.57
C GLY A 313 20.46 29.93 2.67
N HIS A 314 21.00 31.11 2.39
CA HIS A 314 20.99 32.23 3.35
C HIS A 314 19.62 32.91 3.41
N ALA A 315 18.95 33.04 2.25
CA ALA A 315 17.63 33.65 2.15
C ALA A 315 16.48 32.64 2.34
N ASN A 316 16.78 31.34 2.32
CA ASN A 316 15.83 30.24 2.23
C ASN A 316 14.80 30.43 1.10
N GLN A 317 15.28 30.84 -0.08
CA GLN A 317 14.44 31.12 -1.26
C GLN A 317 15.16 30.75 -2.55
N TRP A 318 14.38 30.46 -3.57
CA TRP A 318 14.83 30.38 -4.95
C TRP A 318 14.99 31.77 -5.53
N GLU A 319 16.13 32.04 -6.16
CA GLU A 319 16.34 33.14 -7.09
C GLU A 319 16.16 32.62 -8.52
N ILE A 320 15.17 33.17 -9.22
CA ILE A 320 14.78 32.73 -10.56
C ILE A 320 15.10 33.86 -11.54
N THR A 321 15.98 33.59 -12.48
CA THR A 321 16.28 34.50 -13.59
C THR A 321 15.38 34.17 -14.77
N VAL A 322 14.65 35.17 -15.23
CA VAL A 322 13.79 35.04 -16.41
C VAL A 322 14.11 36.13 -17.43
N HIS A 323 13.76 35.90 -18.69
CA HIS A 323 13.91 36.92 -19.73
C HIS A 323 12.90 36.70 -20.85
N PRO A 324 12.55 37.74 -21.63
CA PRO A 324 11.74 37.58 -22.83
C PRO A 324 12.39 36.61 -23.83
N ARG A 325 11.55 35.86 -24.55
CA ARG A 325 12.02 34.94 -25.58
C ARG A 325 12.85 35.67 -26.63
N GLY A 326 14.07 35.18 -26.86
CA GLY A 326 15.01 35.74 -27.84
C GLY A 326 15.77 36.99 -27.38
N GLN A 327 15.58 37.42 -26.13
CA GLN A 327 16.22 38.62 -25.55
C GLN A 327 16.85 38.31 -24.18
N PRO A 328 17.89 37.45 -24.10
CA PRO A 328 18.53 37.09 -22.84
C PRO A 328 19.17 38.27 -22.10
N GLU A 329 19.52 39.34 -22.81
CA GLU A 329 20.03 40.60 -22.26
C GLU A 329 19.00 41.32 -21.37
N ASN A 330 17.70 41.11 -21.61
CA ASN A 330 16.60 41.70 -20.86
C ASN A 330 16.18 40.80 -19.69
N SER A 331 17.17 40.31 -18.92
CA SER A 331 16.93 39.41 -17.79
C SER A 331 16.44 40.15 -16.54
N GLU A 332 15.50 39.54 -15.83
CA GLU A 332 14.98 39.99 -14.54
C GLU A 332 15.03 38.85 -13.51
N LYS A 333 15.11 39.22 -12.23
CA LYS A 333 15.15 38.26 -11.11
C LYS A 333 13.84 38.25 -10.35
N HIS A 334 13.36 37.05 -10.05
CA HIS A 334 12.23 36.76 -9.18
C HIS A 334 12.67 35.91 -8.01
N TYR A 335 11.91 35.97 -6.91
CA TYR A 335 12.21 35.21 -5.70
C TYR A 335 10.98 34.44 -5.25
N CYS A 336 11.14 33.16 -4.92
CA CYS A 336 10.05 32.32 -4.45
C CYS A 336 10.48 31.34 -3.35
N ASP A 337 9.53 30.92 -2.53
CA ASP A 337 9.75 29.94 -1.47
C ASP A 337 9.63 28.50 -2.02
N HIS A 338 8.73 28.31 -3.00
CA HIS A 338 8.49 27.02 -3.64
C HIS A 338 8.58 27.12 -5.16
N LEU A 339 9.31 26.20 -5.78
CA LEU A 339 9.47 26.08 -7.23
C LEU A 339 8.80 24.80 -7.75
N LEU A 340 7.85 24.95 -8.69
CA LEU A 340 7.16 23.85 -9.34
C LEU A 340 7.72 23.66 -10.76
N VAL A 341 8.32 22.50 -10.99
CA VAL A 341 8.91 22.14 -12.29
C VAL A 341 7.83 21.43 -13.13
N THR A 342 7.15 22.19 -13.98
CA THR A 342 5.97 21.76 -14.77
C THR A 342 6.19 21.85 -16.29
N ASN A 343 7.44 21.99 -16.75
CA ASN A 343 7.80 22.26 -18.15
C ASN A 343 7.75 21.01 -19.05
N GLY A 344 7.57 19.82 -18.47
CA GLY A 344 7.58 18.55 -19.18
C GLY A 344 8.99 18.12 -19.62
N HIS A 345 9.08 16.91 -20.18
CA HIS A 345 10.37 16.25 -20.48
C HIS A 345 10.48 15.75 -21.94
N TYR A 346 9.59 16.19 -22.83
CA TYR A 346 9.58 15.79 -24.25
C TYR A 346 10.22 16.82 -25.20
N ALA A 347 11.23 17.55 -24.71
CA ALA A 347 11.87 18.64 -25.45
C ALA A 347 13.28 18.32 -25.96
N LYS A 348 14.07 17.47 -25.26
CA LYS A 348 15.43 17.10 -25.66
C LYS A 348 15.45 15.71 -26.32
N PRO A 349 15.65 15.60 -27.63
CA PRO A 349 15.66 14.31 -28.33
C PRO A 349 16.75 13.37 -27.81
N ASN A 350 16.42 12.09 -27.62
CA ASN A 350 17.42 11.08 -27.31
C ASN A 350 18.01 10.52 -28.61
N VAL A 351 19.19 10.98 -29.01
CA VAL A 351 19.90 10.52 -30.22
C VAL A 351 20.97 9.49 -29.84
N PRO A 352 20.74 8.18 -30.05
CA PRO A 352 21.75 7.16 -29.80
C PRO A 352 22.84 7.14 -30.87
N ILE A 353 24.03 6.68 -30.48
CA ILE A 353 25.18 6.50 -31.37
C ILE A 353 25.13 5.09 -31.94
N PHE A 354 25.23 4.98 -33.27
CA PHE A 354 25.31 3.69 -33.96
C PHE A 354 26.62 3.59 -34.75
N LYS A 355 27.25 2.41 -34.70
CA LYS A 355 28.45 2.12 -35.49
C LYS A 355 28.18 2.31 -36.98
N GLY A 356 29.00 3.10 -37.65
CA GLY A 356 28.96 3.34 -39.10
C GLY A 356 27.87 4.30 -39.59
N LEU A 357 27.07 4.91 -38.70
CA LEU A 357 25.98 5.82 -39.11
C LEU A 357 26.50 7.10 -39.78
N ASP A 358 27.62 7.65 -39.28
CA ASP A 358 28.23 8.84 -39.86
C ASP A 358 28.78 8.56 -41.27
N GLU A 359 29.43 7.40 -41.46
CA GLU A 359 29.89 6.93 -42.78
C GLU A 359 28.72 6.72 -43.75
N TRP A 360 27.65 6.06 -43.28
CA TRP A 360 26.42 5.84 -44.05
C TRP A 360 25.80 7.15 -44.55
N ARG A 361 25.83 8.20 -43.72
CA ARG A 361 25.34 9.54 -44.05
C ARG A 361 26.27 10.26 -45.03
N ALA A 362 27.57 10.25 -44.77
CA ALA A 362 28.58 11.01 -45.50
C ALA A 362 28.72 10.58 -46.97
N GLN A 363 28.65 9.28 -47.27
CA GLN A 363 28.89 8.74 -48.62
C GLN A 363 27.72 8.90 -49.60
N SER A 364 26.65 9.59 -49.20
CA SER A 364 25.41 9.70 -49.98
C SER A 364 25.30 10.95 -50.86
N GLN A 365 26.30 11.85 -50.86
CA GLN A 365 26.21 13.19 -51.48
C GLN A 365 24.92 13.95 -51.11
N GLY A 366 24.46 13.80 -49.86
CA GLY A 366 23.24 14.44 -49.35
C GLY A 366 21.93 13.72 -49.65
N SER A 367 21.97 12.60 -50.39
CA SER A 367 20.78 11.80 -50.71
C SER A 367 20.24 10.99 -49.53
N ARG A 368 21.01 10.78 -48.44
CA ARG A 368 20.58 10.10 -47.21
C ARG A 368 20.53 11.05 -46.02
N ALA A 369 19.50 10.93 -45.20
CA ALA A 369 19.30 11.79 -44.03
C ALA A 369 18.84 10.99 -42.80
N VAL A 370 19.27 11.46 -41.63
CA VAL A 370 18.85 10.99 -40.31
C VAL A 370 18.16 12.13 -39.60
N MET A 371 16.99 11.88 -39.02
CA MET A 371 16.29 12.86 -38.18
C MET A 371 15.67 12.17 -36.96
N HIS A 372 15.45 12.91 -35.87
CA HIS A 372 14.61 12.42 -34.77
C HIS A 372 13.14 12.72 -35.06
N SER A 373 12.24 11.90 -34.50
CA SER A 373 10.79 12.10 -34.54
C SER A 373 10.32 13.48 -34.07
N MET A 374 11.15 14.22 -33.33
CA MET A 374 10.90 15.61 -32.92
C MET A 374 10.67 16.55 -34.11
N TRP A 375 11.33 16.30 -35.24
CA TRP A 375 11.21 17.09 -36.48
C TRP A 375 10.21 16.53 -37.48
N TYR A 376 9.59 15.38 -37.21
CA TYR A 376 8.58 14.83 -38.12
C TYR A 376 7.32 15.70 -38.09
N ARG A 377 6.69 15.92 -39.26
CA ARG A 377 5.46 16.73 -39.39
C ARG A 377 4.39 16.02 -40.22
N GLU A 378 4.78 15.45 -41.36
CA GLU A 378 3.86 14.78 -42.28
C GLU A 378 4.57 13.68 -43.10
N PRO A 379 3.83 12.70 -43.63
CA PRO A 379 4.41 11.58 -44.37
C PRO A 379 4.84 11.94 -45.80
N SER A 380 4.28 13.00 -46.41
CA SER A 380 4.44 13.32 -47.83
C SER A 380 5.90 13.43 -48.30
N ALA A 381 6.79 13.91 -47.43
CA ALA A 381 8.23 14.02 -47.65
C ALA A 381 8.96 12.67 -47.87
N TYR A 382 8.32 11.54 -47.56
CA TYR A 382 8.90 10.20 -47.64
C TYR A 382 8.39 9.39 -48.85
N LYS A 383 7.59 10.01 -49.73
CA LYS A 383 6.99 9.35 -50.88
C LYS A 383 8.03 8.68 -51.78
N GLY A 384 7.84 7.39 -52.05
CA GLY A 384 8.74 6.60 -52.92
C GLY A 384 10.09 6.21 -52.30
N LEU A 385 10.38 6.60 -51.07
CA LEU A 385 11.63 6.29 -50.37
C LEU A 385 11.54 4.96 -49.59
N LYS A 386 12.69 4.39 -49.25
CA LYS A 386 12.83 3.32 -48.25
C LYS A 386 13.20 3.95 -46.90
N VAL A 387 12.34 3.81 -45.90
CA VAL A 387 12.51 4.50 -44.62
C VAL A 387 12.70 3.51 -43.49
N LEU A 388 13.71 3.74 -42.66
CA LEU A 388 13.92 3.03 -41.40
C LEU A 388 13.46 3.88 -40.22
N VAL A 389 12.49 3.40 -39.47
CA VAL A 389 12.08 3.97 -38.19
C VAL A 389 12.69 3.13 -37.06
N ILE A 390 13.45 3.77 -36.16
CA ILE A 390 14.12 3.10 -35.04
C ILE A 390 13.38 3.45 -33.75
N GLY A 391 12.70 2.48 -33.14
CA GLY A 391 11.95 2.65 -31.89
C GLY A 391 10.52 2.11 -31.96
N GLY A 392 10.04 1.59 -30.82
CA GLY A 392 8.73 0.94 -30.68
C GLY A 392 7.76 1.66 -29.73
N GLY A 393 8.09 2.89 -29.30
CA GLY A 393 7.18 3.73 -28.52
C GLY A 393 6.05 4.33 -29.38
N PRO A 394 5.16 5.15 -28.79
CA PRO A 394 4.02 5.74 -29.50
C PRO A 394 4.39 6.39 -30.84
N SER A 395 5.36 7.32 -30.83
CA SER A 395 5.83 7.96 -32.06
C SER A 395 6.41 6.98 -33.08
N GLY A 396 7.11 5.93 -32.64
CA GLY A 396 7.68 4.93 -33.55
C GLY A 396 6.60 4.14 -34.29
N ASN A 397 5.53 3.76 -33.58
CA ASN A 397 4.41 3.04 -34.16
C ASN A 397 3.56 3.94 -35.06
N ASP A 398 3.24 5.16 -34.62
CA ASP A 398 2.43 6.09 -35.41
C ASP A 398 3.15 6.51 -36.70
N LEU A 399 4.42 6.91 -36.62
CA LEU A 399 5.20 7.30 -37.82
C LEU A 399 5.43 6.12 -38.77
N SER A 400 5.67 4.90 -38.26
CA SER A 400 5.83 3.72 -39.14
C SER A 400 4.54 3.46 -39.94
N ASN A 401 3.37 3.61 -39.30
CA ASN A 401 2.09 3.49 -39.98
C ASN A 401 1.87 4.62 -40.99
N ASP A 402 2.08 5.87 -40.61
CA ASP A 402 1.87 7.04 -41.46
C ASP A 402 2.76 7.00 -42.71
N ILE A 403 4.05 6.71 -42.51
CA ILE A 403 5.04 6.63 -43.60
C ILE A 403 4.76 5.44 -44.51
N SER A 404 4.28 4.30 -43.99
CA SER A 404 3.96 3.12 -44.81
C SER A 404 2.88 3.37 -45.87
N GLN A 405 2.07 4.43 -45.73
CA GLN A 405 1.05 4.78 -46.72
C GLN A 405 1.62 5.44 -47.98
N VAL A 406 2.83 6.00 -47.92
CA VAL A 406 3.42 6.78 -49.03
C VAL A 406 4.82 6.33 -49.43
N ALA A 407 5.58 5.74 -48.51
CA ALA A 407 6.92 5.24 -48.76
C ALA A 407 6.88 3.99 -49.67
N ARG A 408 7.95 3.78 -50.44
CA ARG A 408 8.12 2.54 -51.22
C ARG A 408 8.30 1.33 -50.31
N GLN A 409 8.93 1.52 -49.15
CA GLN A 409 9.13 0.49 -48.15
C GLN A 409 9.38 1.12 -46.78
N THR A 410 8.69 0.66 -45.74
CA THR A 410 8.93 1.07 -44.36
C THR A 410 9.49 -0.09 -43.57
N ILE A 411 10.57 0.15 -42.83
CA ILE A 411 11.19 -0.81 -41.93
C ILE A 411 11.11 -0.22 -40.52
N GLN A 412 10.58 -0.97 -39.56
CA GLN A 412 10.60 -0.60 -38.15
C GLN A 412 11.57 -1.51 -37.40
N SER A 413 12.56 -0.91 -36.73
CA SER A 413 13.52 -1.63 -35.89
C SER A 413 13.26 -1.39 -34.41
N VAL A 414 13.07 -2.47 -33.67
CA VAL A 414 12.93 -2.49 -32.22
C VAL A 414 13.76 -3.64 -31.67
N GLN A 415 14.51 -3.42 -30.60
CA GLN A 415 15.45 -4.43 -30.09
C GLN A 415 14.77 -5.76 -29.75
N SER A 416 13.53 -5.73 -29.29
CA SER A 416 12.72 -6.90 -28.91
C SER A 416 11.96 -7.56 -30.06
N PHE A 417 11.96 -6.98 -31.26
CA PHE A 417 11.24 -7.56 -32.39
C PHE A 417 11.95 -8.82 -32.91
N LYS A 418 11.14 -9.81 -33.29
CA LYS A 418 11.55 -10.85 -34.23
C LYS A 418 11.43 -10.27 -35.64
N ASP A 419 12.34 -10.68 -36.52
CA ASP A 419 12.30 -10.24 -37.91
C ASP A 419 11.05 -10.76 -38.62
N GLU A 420 10.32 -9.87 -39.30
CA GLU A 420 9.08 -10.18 -40.01
C GLU A 420 9.06 -9.41 -41.35
N ASP A 421 8.73 -10.11 -42.43
CA ASP A 421 8.69 -9.58 -43.81
C ASP A 421 7.26 -9.48 -44.36
N ILE A 422 6.26 -9.45 -43.47
CA ILE A 422 4.84 -9.56 -43.81
C ILE A 422 4.14 -8.22 -43.53
N GLY A 423 3.27 -7.78 -44.44
CA GLY A 423 2.49 -6.55 -44.31
C GLY A 423 3.19 -5.28 -44.84
N PRO A 424 2.59 -4.10 -44.64
CA PRO A 424 3.10 -2.83 -45.17
C PRO A 424 4.35 -2.32 -44.45
N ILE A 425 4.68 -2.87 -43.27
CA ILE A 425 5.83 -2.49 -42.46
C ILE A 425 6.67 -3.74 -42.18
N ILE A 426 7.93 -3.70 -42.61
CA ILE A 426 8.89 -4.76 -42.34
C ILE A 426 9.42 -4.58 -40.91
N LYS A 427 9.34 -5.61 -40.07
CA LYS A 427 9.85 -5.56 -38.71
C LYS A 427 11.25 -6.17 -38.64
N ARG A 428 12.12 -5.51 -37.86
CA ARG A 428 13.49 -5.95 -37.61
C ARG A 428 13.86 -5.84 -36.15
N GLY A 429 14.67 -6.77 -35.68
CA GLY A 429 15.29 -6.74 -34.36
C GLY A 429 16.36 -5.65 -34.22
N ALA A 430 17.27 -5.84 -33.26
CA ALA A 430 18.36 -4.91 -32.98
C ALA A 430 19.30 -4.69 -34.19
N ILE A 431 19.72 -3.43 -34.39
CA ILE A 431 20.71 -3.05 -35.39
C ILE A 431 22.12 -3.44 -34.90
N ALA A 432 22.94 -3.98 -35.79
CA ALA A 432 24.35 -4.27 -35.54
C ALA A 432 25.23 -3.06 -35.92
N HIS A 433 25.11 -2.58 -37.16
CA HIS A 433 25.84 -1.41 -37.67
C HIS A 433 25.26 -0.93 -39.01
N PHE A 434 25.70 0.25 -39.43
CA PHE A 434 25.46 0.82 -40.75
C PHE A 434 26.73 0.75 -41.61
N THR A 435 26.57 0.77 -42.93
CA THR A 435 27.69 0.72 -43.89
C THR A 435 27.62 1.89 -44.88
N GLY A 436 28.78 2.36 -45.34
CA GLY A 436 28.89 3.52 -46.25
C GLY A 436 28.13 3.36 -47.58
N ASP A 437 28.00 2.13 -48.08
CA ASP A 437 27.23 1.80 -49.28
C ASP A 437 25.70 1.94 -49.11
N GLY A 438 25.21 2.26 -47.91
CA GLY A 438 23.80 2.57 -47.64
C GLY A 438 23.01 1.46 -46.97
N GLN A 439 23.66 0.36 -46.60
CA GLN A 439 22.97 -0.73 -45.91
C GLN A 439 22.92 -0.52 -44.40
N VAL A 440 21.89 -1.11 -43.81
CA VAL A 440 21.72 -1.36 -42.38
C VAL A 440 21.84 -2.85 -42.16
N VAL A 441 22.76 -3.26 -41.29
CA VAL A 441 22.97 -4.66 -40.92
C VAL A 441 22.34 -4.89 -39.56
N PHE A 442 21.42 -5.85 -39.48
CA PHE A 442 20.74 -6.24 -38.24
C PHE A 442 21.49 -7.37 -37.54
N LYS A 443 21.32 -7.51 -36.22
CA LYS A 443 21.96 -8.59 -35.43
C LYS A 443 21.55 -9.99 -35.87
N SER A 444 20.42 -10.13 -36.57
CA SER A 444 19.96 -11.37 -37.20
C SER A 444 20.78 -11.76 -38.45
N GLY A 445 21.66 -10.87 -38.94
CA GLY A 445 22.37 -11.02 -40.21
C GLY A 445 21.60 -10.52 -41.43
N LYS A 446 20.32 -10.15 -41.28
CA LYS A 446 19.55 -9.49 -42.35
C LYS A 446 20.14 -8.12 -42.69
N ARG A 447 19.93 -7.70 -43.93
CA ARG A 447 20.45 -6.43 -44.47
C ARG A 447 19.35 -5.70 -45.23
N ALA A 448 19.34 -4.38 -45.14
CA ALA A 448 18.42 -3.55 -45.91
C ALA A 448 19.09 -2.25 -46.35
N HIS A 449 18.88 -1.84 -47.61
CA HIS A 449 19.24 -0.51 -48.08
C HIS A 449 18.13 0.47 -47.74
N VAL A 450 18.48 1.62 -47.16
CA VAL A 450 17.49 2.63 -46.74
C VAL A 450 17.91 4.03 -47.19
N ASP A 451 16.93 4.87 -47.54
CA ASP A 451 17.12 6.23 -48.04
C ASP A 451 17.01 7.26 -46.89
N ARG A 452 16.18 6.98 -45.88
CA ARG A 452 15.92 7.85 -44.72
C ARG A 452 15.91 7.06 -43.42
N ILE A 453 16.40 7.67 -42.35
CA ILE A 453 16.31 7.13 -40.99
C ILE A 453 15.58 8.12 -40.10
N ILE A 454 14.59 7.62 -39.35
CA ILE A 454 13.89 8.36 -38.31
C ILE A 454 14.16 7.69 -36.96
N LEU A 455 14.71 8.46 -36.03
CA LEU A 455 14.96 8.06 -34.65
C LEU A 455 13.70 8.36 -33.83
N ALA A 456 12.96 7.33 -33.46
CA ALA A 456 11.83 7.38 -32.52
C ALA A 456 12.27 6.83 -31.15
N THR A 457 13.41 7.33 -30.67
CA THR A 457 14.20 6.76 -29.56
C THR A 457 13.96 7.44 -28.21
N GLY A 458 12.90 8.26 -28.12
CA GLY A 458 12.47 8.92 -26.89
C GLY A 458 13.17 10.26 -26.63
N TYR A 459 13.09 10.74 -25.39
CA TYR A 459 13.60 12.04 -24.96
C TYR A 459 14.45 11.87 -23.71
N ARG A 460 15.31 12.85 -23.44
CA ARG A 460 16.14 12.94 -22.24
C ARG A 460 15.49 13.87 -21.22
N PHE A 461 15.61 13.52 -19.94
CA PHE A 461 15.24 14.42 -18.85
C PHE A 461 16.25 15.57 -18.77
N ASP A 462 15.80 16.78 -19.10
CA ASP A 462 16.66 17.95 -19.23
C ASP A 462 16.03 19.17 -18.57
N PHE A 463 16.73 19.72 -17.58
CA PHE A 463 16.30 20.87 -16.78
C PHE A 463 17.46 21.87 -16.66
N PRO A 464 17.93 22.46 -17.77
CA PRO A 464 19.15 23.27 -17.79
C PRO A 464 19.05 24.54 -16.93
N PHE A 465 17.83 24.96 -16.59
CA PHE A 465 17.58 26.08 -15.68
C PHE A 465 17.81 25.72 -14.21
N LEU A 466 18.08 24.46 -13.85
CA LEU A 466 18.45 24.02 -12.49
C LEU A 466 19.94 23.66 -12.43
N PRO A 467 20.87 24.63 -12.39
CA PRO A 467 22.30 24.34 -12.38
C PRO A 467 22.78 23.59 -11.12
N GLN A 468 22.00 23.62 -10.03
CA GLN A 468 22.26 22.85 -8.81
C GLN A 468 21.76 21.38 -8.88
N LEU A 469 21.22 20.94 -10.02
CA LEU A 469 20.90 19.54 -10.29
C LEU A 469 22.07 18.90 -11.06
N PRO A 470 22.97 18.14 -10.40
CA PRO A 470 24.18 17.63 -11.05
C PRO A 470 23.84 16.62 -12.14
N ILE A 471 24.46 16.75 -13.31
CA ILE A 471 24.34 15.79 -14.41
C ILE A 471 25.47 14.78 -14.32
N ARG A 472 25.14 13.49 -14.18
CA ARG A 472 26.14 12.40 -14.10
C ARG A 472 25.54 11.06 -14.52
N ARG A 473 26.38 10.09 -14.86
CA ARG A 473 25.91 8.72 -15.16
C ARG A 473 25.19 8.11 -13.94
N PRO A 474 24.19 7.24 -14.16
CA PRO A 474 23.51 6.59 -13.06
C PRO A 474 24.45 5.61 -12.34
N GLY A 475 24.39 5.62 -11.01
CA GLY A 475 25.20 4.78 -10.13
C GLY A 475 24.37 3.74 -9.37
N VAL A 476 25.06 2.89 -8.62
CA VAL A 476 24.47 1.95 -7.65
C VAL A 476 24.52 2.60 -6.27
N ASP A 477 23.52 2.34 -5.42
CA ASP A 477 23.43 2.84 -4.05
C ASP A 477 23.51 4.37 -3.93
N GLU A 478 23.02 5.08 -4.94
CA GLU A 478 22.98 6.53 -4.94
C GLU A 478 21.98 7.03 -3.89
N THR A 479 22.39 8.07 -3.16
CA THR A 479 21.56 8.66 -2.10
C THR A 479 21.32 10.15 -2.29
N SER A 480 22.06 10.83 -3.16
CA SER A 480 21.95 12.28 -3.38
C SER A 480 21.34 12.62 -4.74
N LEU A 481 20.62 13.73 -4.82
CA LEU A 481 19.92 14.17 -6.03
C LEU A 481 20.87 14.35 -7.22
N TYR A 482 20.53 13.76 -8.37
CA TYR A 482 21.17 13.98 -9.66
C TYR A 482 20.23 13.71 -10.84
N ASN A 483 20.67 14.11 -12.03
CA ASN A 483 20.02 13.83 -13.30
C ASN A 483 20.95 12.99 -14.19
N SER A 484 20.52 11.79 -14.58
CA SER A 484 21.27 10.93 -15.51
C SER A 484 20.97 11.17 -16.98
N GLU A 485 20.12 12.15 -17.28
CA GLU A 485 19.38 12.31 -18.53
C GLU A 485 18.42 11.14 -18.84
N LEU A 486 18.47 10.05 -18.07
CA LEU A 486 17.58 8.88 -18.13
C LEU A 486 16.48 8.94 -17.05
N HIS A 487 16.78 9.56 -15.91
CA HIS A 487 15.84 9.89 -14.84
C HIS A 487 16.37 11.04 -14.00
N ILE A 488 15.53 11.54 -13.08
CA ILE A 488 15.95 12.33 -11.92
C ILE A 488 15.83 11.45 -10.67
N TYR A 489 16.86 11.41 -9.84
CA TYR A 489 16.91 10.50 -8.69
C TYR A 489 17.80 11.04 -7.56
N PRO A 490 17.49 10.78 -6.27
CA PRO A 490 16.25 10.17 -5.77
C PRO A 490 15.14 11.22 -5.61
N LEU A 491 13.91 10.82 -5.90
CA LEU A 491 12.72 11.66 -5.75
C LEU A 491 11.66 10.92 -4.93
N ALA A 492 11.30 11.45 -3.76
CA ALA A 492 10.17 10.95 -2.96
C ALA A 492 8.90 11.05 -3.81
N ARG A 493 8.19 9.93 -3.93
CA ARG A 493 6.99 9.78 -4.79
C ARG A 493 7.15 10.40 -6.18
N HIS A 494 8.33 10.31 -6.82
CA HIS A 494 8.62 10.94 -8.13
C HIS A 494 8.43 12.48 -8.18
N LEU A 495 8.30 13.15 -7.03
CA LEU A 495 7.94 14.57 -6.88
C LEU A 495 9.05 15.38 -6.20
N PHE A 496 9.42 14.99 -4.98
CA PHE A 496 10.24 15.83 -4.10
C PHE A 496 11.69 15.37 -4.09
N PRO A 497 12.65 16.28 -4.30
CA PRO A 497 14.07 15.97 -4.22
C PRO A 497 14.50 15.47 -2.84
N LEU A 498 15.20 14.34 -2.82
CA LEU A 498 15.80 13.77 -1.63
C LEU A 498 17.30 14.05 -1.60
N HIS A 499 17.84 14.36 -0.42
CA HIS A 499 19.26 14.69 -0.21
C HIS A 499 19.82 15.65 -1.28
N ALA A 500 19.13 16.79 -1.43
CA ALA A 500 19.47 17.86 -2.35
C ALA A 500 20.14 19.03 -1.59
N PRO A 501 20.83 19.96 -2.27
CA PRO A 501 21.38 21.17 -1.65
C PRO A 501 20.31 22.19 -1.20
N PHE A 502 19.04 21.82 -1.26
CA PHE A 502 17.88 22.62 -0.90
C PHE A 502 16.80 21.74 -0.24
N PRO A 503 15.90 22.31 0.59
CA PRO A 503 14.90 21.52 1.32
C PRO A 503 13.96 20.74 0.38
N PRO A 504 13.56 19.50 0.72
CA PRO A 504 12.67 18.69 -0.13
C PRO A 504 11.33 19.37 -0.47
N LYS A 505 10.78 20.16 0.46
CA LYS A 505 9.52 20.91 0.27
C LYS A 505 9.68 22.20 -0.56
N SER A 506 10.91 22.60 -0.92
CA SER A 506 11.16 23.83 -1.68
C SER A 506 11.00 23.65 -3.20
N LEU A 507 11.02 22.41 -3.70
CA LEU A 507 10.92 22.10 -5.13
C LEU A 507 10.09 20.84 -5.35
N ALA A 508 9.24 20.83 -6.39
CA ALA A 508 8.51 19.63 -6.81
C ALA A 508 8.53 19.46 -8.34
N PHE A 509 8.82 18.24 -8.80
CA PHE A 509 8.76 17.86 -10.22
C PHE A 509 7.42 17.23 -10.59
N PHE A 510 6.81 17.70 -11.68
CA PHE A 510 5.49 17.24 -12.11
C PHE A 510 5.54 16.48 -13.43
N GLY A 511 4.73 15.42 -13.53
CA GLY A 511 4.55 14.68 -14.78
C GLY A 511 5.82 13.99 -15.29
N LEU A 512 6.72 13.59 -14.40
CA LEU A 512 7.87 12.74 -14.75
C LEU A 512 7.47 11.29 -15.09
N PRO A 513 6.46 10.67 -14.42
CA PRO A 513 6.06 9.31 -14.75
C PRO A 513 5.64 9.12 -16.20
N VAL A 514 6.03 7.98 -16.79
CA VAL A 514 5.72 7.60 -18.18
C VAL A 514 4.93 6.29 -18.22
N ARG A 515 4.19 6.08 -19.33
CA ARG A 515 3.17 5.01 -19.49
C ARG A 515 1.96 5.13 -18.56
N VAL A 516 1.67 6.36 -18.17
CA VAL A 516 0.56 6.75 -17.30
C VAL A 516 -0.53 7.50 -18.07
N VAL A 517 -1.63 7.78 -17.39
CA VAL A 517 -2.67 8.73 -17.78
C VAL A 517 -2.35 10.09 -17.14
N PRO A 518 -1.73 11.03 -17.89
CA PRO A 518 -0.99 12.12 -17.27
C PRO A 518 -1.85 13.21 -16.64
N PHE A 519 -3.02 13.56 -17.22
CA PHE A 519 -3.77 14.74 -16.75
C PHE A 519 -4.36 14.55 -15.34
N PRO A 520 -5.13 13.48 -15.04
CA PRO A 520 -5.57 13.19 -13.67
C PRO A 520 -4.40 13.00 -12.70
N LEU A 521 -3.30 12.40 -13.17
CA LEU A 521 -2.13 12.19 -12.32
C LEU A 521 -1.52 13.51 -11.87
N CYS A 522 -1.42 14.49 -12.76
CA CYS A 522 -0.88 15.81 -12.42
C CYS A 522 -1.76 16.55 -11.39
N GLU A 523 -3.08 16.39 -11.42
CA GLU A 523 -3.97 16.94 -10.37
C GLU A 523 -3.70 16.28 -9.00
N ALA A 524 -3.47 14.96 -8.96
CA ALA A 524 -3.14 14.25 -7.72
C ALA A 524 -1.75 14.65 -7.18
N GLN A 525 -0.75 14.75 -8.07
CA GLN A 525 0.58 15.25 -7.71
C GLN A 525 0.52 16.67 -7.14
N ALA A 526 -0.32 17.54 -7.72
CA ALA A 526 -0.48 18.92 -7.28
C ALA A 526 -1.12 19.01 -5.90
N LEU A 527 -2.10 18.15 -5.62
CA LEU A 527 -2.78 18.12 -4.33
C LEU A 527 -1.82 17.74 -3.19
N LEU A 528 -1.02 16.69 -3.38
CA LEU A 528 -0.01 16.30 -2.39
C LEU A 528 1.04 17.41 -2.22
N ALA A 529 1.51 17.99 -3.32
CA ALA A 529 2.54 19.03 -3.28
C ALA A 529 2.08 20.30 -2.56
N VAL A 530 0.87 20.82 -2.85
CA VAL A 530 0.39 22.02 -2.17
C VAL A 530 0.15 21.78 -0.69
N ARG A 531 -0.37 20.61 -0.29
CA ARG A 531 -0.63 20.30 1.12
C ARG A 531 0.66 20.06 1.91
N LEU A 532 1.69 19.43 1.32
CA LEU A 532 3.00 19.30 1.95
C LEU A 532 3.72 20.64 2.07
N MET A 533 3.71 21.46 1.00
CA MET A 533 4.37 22.77 0.98
C MET A 533 3.70 23.77 1.93
N SER A 534 2.38 23.69 2.09
CA SER A 534 1.63 24.52 3.03
C SER A 534 1.69 24.03 4.49
N GLY A 535 2.21 22.81 4.72
CA GLY A 535 2.28 22.20 6.04
C GLY A 535 0.96 21.60 6.53
N ARG A 536 -0.02 21.40 5.64
CA ARG A 536 -1.30 20.74 5.94
C ARG A 536 -1.16 19.22 6.10
N VAL A 537 -0.15 18.63 5.47
CA VAL A 537 0.28 17.23 5.67
C VAL A 537 1.80 17.17 5.85
N ASP A 538 2.30 16.02 6.30
CA ASP A 538 3.74 15.78 6.45
C ASP A 538 4.18 14.47 5.79
N MET A 539 5.49 14.35 5.53
CA MET A 539 6.09 13.20 4.86
C MET A 539 7.46 12.89 5.47
N ASP A 540 7.67 11.63 5.80
CA ASP A 540 8.98 11.12 6.23
C ASP A 540 9.89 10.92 5.01
N PHE A 541 10.72 11.93 4.73
CA PHE A 541 11.63 11.91 3.58
C PHE A 541 12.75 10.87 3.70
N GLU A 542 13.13 10.45 4.91
CA GLU A 542 14.12 9.37 5.10
C GLU A 542 13.51 8.03 4.72
N ARG A 543 12.26 7.77 5.15
CA ARG A 543 11.52 6.59 4.70
C ARG A 543 11.33 6.57 3.19
N GLU A 544 11.05 7.71 2.57
CA GLU A 544 10.91 7.81 1.11
C GLU A 544 12.21 7.51 0.36
N LEU A 545 13.38 7.83 0.96
CA LEU A 545 14.67 7.45 0.39
C LEU A 545 14.87 5.93 0.42
N GLU A 546 14.50 5.27 1.51
CA GLU A 546 14.57 3.81 1.59
C GLU A 546 13.63 3.15 0.58
N LEU A 547 12.44 3.70 0.36
CA LEU A 547 11.54 3.24 -0.72
C LEU A 547 12.16 3.44 -2.11
N CYS A 548 12.90 4.53 -2.34
CA CYS A 548 13.65 4.74 -3.57
C CYS A 548 14.75 3.69 -3.77
N LYS A 549 15.49 3.33 -2.71
CA LYS A 549 16.50 2.28 -2.78
C LYS A 549 15.87 0.91 -3.07
N ALA A 550 14.78 0.58 -2.37
CA ALA A 550 14.07 -0.68 -2.55
C ALA A 550 13.58 -0.86 -3.99
N ARG A 551 12.94 0.16 -4.58
CA ARG A 551 12.53 0.13 -5.99
C ARG A 551 13.72 0.02 -6.94
N THR A 552 14.85 0.67 -6.63
CA THR A 552 16.05 0.62 -7.47
C THR A 552 16.62 -0.79 -7.49
N ASN A 553 16.69 -1.44 -6.35
CA ASN A 553 17.16 -2.82 -6.22
C ASN A 553 16.28 -3.80 -7.00
N ARG A 554 14.95 -3.64 -6.95
CA ARG A 554 14.01 -4.44 -7.77
C ARG A 554 14.24 -4.25 -9.27
N LEU A 555 14.44 -3.01 -9.71
CA LEU A 555 14.71 -2.70 -11.12
C LEU A 555 16.08 -3.22 -11.58
N LEU A 556 17.11 -3.13 -10.74
CA LEU A 556 18.42 -3.70 -11.03
C LEU A 556 18.33 -5.22 -11.18
N ALA A 557 17.67 -5.91 -10.24
CA ALA A 557 17.45 -7.34 -10.30
C ALA A 557 16.69 -7.76 -11.58
N ALA A 558 15.64 -7.02 -11.94
CA ALA A 558 14.84 -7.30 -13.13
C ALA A 558 15.56 -6.99 -14.46
N GLN A 559 16.69 -6.28 -14.43
CA GLN A 559 17.44 -5.85 -15.62
C GLN A 559 18.86 -6.43 -15.65
N ASP A 560 19.07 -7.60 -15.04
CA ASP A 560 20.36 -8.31 -15.00
C ASP A 560 21.51 -7.44 -14.44
N GLY A 561 21.19 -6.60 -13.44
CA GLY A 561 22.14 -5.66 -12.83
C GLY A 561 22.45 -4.41 -13.67
N SER A 562 21.76 -4.21 -14.81
CA SER A 562 22.02 -3.06 -15.68
C SER A 562 21.47 -1.75 -15.10
N VAL A 563 22.37 -0.95 -14.53
CA VAL A 563 22.08 0.37 -13.95
C VAL A 563 21.40 1.32 -14.94
N GLU A 564 21.89 1.37 -16.18
CA GLU A 564 21.30 2.24 -17.22
C GLU A 564 19.87 1.81 -17.61
N ARG A 565 19.58 0.50 -17.64
CA ARG A 565 18.23 0.00 -17.93
C ARG A 565 17.29 0.25 -16.76
N ALA A 566 17.74 -0.02 -15.53
CA ALA A 566 17.00 0.31 -14.33
C ALA A 566 16.68 1.82 -14.27
N ALA A 567 17.65 2.66 -14.63
CA ALA A 567 17.48 4.10 -14.68
C ALA A 567 16.36 4.53 -15.64
N ARG A 568 16.32 3.95 -16.86
CA ARG A 568 15.26 4.22 -17.86
C ARG A 568 13.86 3.77 -17.43
N LEU A 569 13.78 2.78 -16.54
CA LEU A 569 12.52 2.24 -16.03
C LEU A 569 12.07 2.92 -14.73
N TRP A 570 12.90 3.78 -14.14
CA TRP A 570 12.65 4.39 -12.84
C TRP A 570 11.27 5.07 -12.76
N HIS A 571 10.98 5.95 -13.72
CA HIS A 571 9.72 6.68 -13.83
C HIS A 571 8.62 5.92 -14.60
N VAL A 572 8.79 4.63 -14.90
CA VAL A 572 7.73 3.85 -15.57
C VAL A 572 6.73 3.34 -14.54
N LEU A 573 5.47 3.73 -14.69
CA LEU A 573 4.33 3.22 -13.90
C LEU A 573 3.30 2.67 -14.89
N ASP A 574 3.44 1.39 -15.23
CA ASP A 574 2.63 0.74 -16.27
C ASP A 574 1.41 0.01 -15.69
N GLY A 575 0.39 -0.22 -16.53
CA GLY A 575 -0.81 -0.96 -16.13
C GLY A 575 -1.56 -0.34 -14.96
N GLN A 576 -1.78 -1.13 -13.90
CA GLN A 576 -2.52 -0.72 -12.70
C GLN A 576 -1.68 0.15 -11.75
N ALA A 577 -0.35 0.00 -11.75
CA ALA A 577 0.54 0.69 -10.81
C ALA A 577 0.43 2.23 -10.85
N GLN A 578 0.05 2.81 -11.99
CA GLN A 578 -0.21 4.26 -12.08
C GLN A 578 -1.47 4.72 -11.36
N PHE A 579 -2.49 3.87 -11.28
CA PHE A 579 -3.75 4.18 -10.60
C PHE A 579 -3.56 4.01 -9.10
N ASP A 580 -2.82 2.97 -8.69
CA ASP A 580 -2.44 2.75 -7.29
C ASP A 580 -1.56 3.90 -6.79
N TYR A 581 -0.55 4.30 -7.58
CA TYR A 581 0.23 5.50 -7.28
C TYR A 581 -0.65 6.75 -7.14
N ARG A 582 -1.69 6.92 -7.96
CA ARG A 582 -2.60 8.07 -7.84
C ARG A 582 -3.41 8.04 -6.55
N GLU A 583 -3.88 6.86 -6.13
CA GLU A 583 -4.58 6.67 -4.86
C GLU A 583 -3.65 6.86 -3.66
N GLU A 584 -2.41 6.39 -3.74
CA GLU A 584 -1.37 6.67 -2.74
C GLU A 584 -1.12 8.17 -2.58
N LEU A 585 -1.01 8.92 -3.69
CA LEU A 585 -0.86 10.38 -3.65
C LEU A 585 -2.05 11.06 -2.96
N TRP A 586 -3.27 10.58 -3.20
CA TRP A 586 -4.47 11.07 -2.51
C TRP A 586 -4.45 10.72 -1.02
N GLY A 587 -4.13 9.48 -0.65
CA GLY A 587 -3.98 9.08 0.75
C GLY A 587 -2.93 9.91 1.50
N LEU A 588 -1.76 10.12 0.90
CA LEU A 588 -0.71 10.98 1.48
C LEU A 588 -1.13 12.46 1.56
N ALA A 589 -2.05 12.90 0.70
CA ALA A 589 -2.64 14.22 0.77
C ALA A 589 -3.79 14.32 1.78
N GLY A 590 -4.17 13.23 2.46
CA GLY A 590 -5.28 13.16 3.42
C GLY A 590 -6.64 12.80 2.82
N GLU A 591 -6.69 12.34 1.56
CA GLU A 591 -7.91 11.94 0.83
C GLU A 591 -8.03 10.41 0.76
N HIS A 592 -8.04 9.72 1.92
CA HIS A 592 -7.98 8.25 2.00
C HIS A 592 -9.17 7.52 1.37
N GLU A 593 -10.31 8.19 1.22
CA GLU A 593 -11.52 7.61 0.62
C GLU A 593 -11.54 7.73 -0.91
N LYS A 594 -10.66 8.55 -1.49
CA LYS A 594 -10.66 8.84 -2.92
C LYS A 594 -10.00 7.69 -3.68
N THR A 595 -10.76 7.05 -4.57
CA THR A 595 -10.29 5.93 -5.39
C THR A 595 -10.46 6.20 -6.88
N VAL A 596 -9.65 5.53 -7.70
CA VAL A 596 -9.81 5.52 -9.15
C VAL A 596 -11.05 4.69 -9.48
N PRO A 597 -12.04 5.23 -10.22
CA PRO A 597 -13.20 4.46 -10.62
C PRO A 597 -12.80 3.19 -11.37
N GLN A 598 -13.40 2.05 -11.01
CA GLN A 598 -13.06 0.75 -11.59
C GLN A 598 -13.25 0.72 -13.12
N TRP A 599 -14.23 1.47 -13.63
CA TRP A 599 -14.44 1.60 -15.08
C TRP A 599 -13.23 2.23 -15.77
N THR A 600 -12.55 3.21 -15.15
CA THR A 600 -11.35 3.85 -15.72
C THR A 600 -10.22 2.84 -15.89
N ARG A 601 -10.02 1.96 -14.90
CA ARG A 601 -9.04 0.87 -14.94
C ARG A 601 -9.35 -0.10 -16.09
N LYS A 602 -10.59 -0.60 -16.16
CA LYS A 602 -11.05 -1.52 -17.23
C LYS A 602 -10.94 -0.89 -18.62
N PHE A 603 -11.31 0.38 -18.75
CA PHE A 603 -11.27 1.11 -20.02
C PHE A 603 -9.83 1.33 -20.50
N TYR A 604 -8.89 1.55 -19.58
CA TYR A 604 -7.46 1.63 -19.88
C TYR A 604 -6.88 0.28 -20.35
N ASP A 605 -7.34 -0.84 -19.79
CA ASP A 605 -6.87 -2.18 -20.16
C ASP A 605 -7.24 -2.53 -21.61
N VAL A 606 -8.41 -2.10 -22.08
CA VAL A 606 -8.89 -2.36 -23.45
C VAL A 606 -8.52 -1.27 -24.48
N LYS A 607 -7.71 -0.28 -24.10
CA LYS A 607 -7.41 0.89 -24.96
C LYS A 607 -6.85 0.55 -26.35
N PHE A 608 -6.08 -0.53 -26.48
CA PHE A 608 -5.51 -0.95 -27.77
C PHE A 608 -6.59 -1.48 -28.71
N VAL A 609 -7.51 -2.32 -28.19
CA VAL A 609 -8.66 -2.82 -28.93
C VAL A 609 -9.56 -1.66 -29.35
N LEU A 610 -9.86 -0.74 -28.42
CA LEU A 610 -10.62 0.47 -28.72
C LEU A 610 -9.96 1.32 -29.82
N ARG A 611 -8.63 1.44 -29.81
CA ARG A 611 -7.89 2.21 -30.81
C ARG A 611 -7.98 1.59 -32.20
N ASP A 612 -7.88 0.27 -32.30
CA ASP A 612 -7.95 -0.43 -33.59
C ASP A 612 -9.35 -0.35 -34.19
N GLU A 613 -10.38 -0.59 -33.37
CA GLU A 613 -11.77 -0.45 -33.80
C GLU A 613 -12.13 1.01 -34.16
N TRP A 614 -11.62 1.98 -33.41
CA TRP A 614 -11.79 3.41 -33.73
C TRP A 614 -11.16 3.77 -35.07
N LYS A 615 -9.96 3.26 -35.37
CA LYS A 615 -9.31 3.45 -36.67
C LYS A 615 -10.15 2.89 -37.81
N ASP A 616 -10.82 1.76 -37.61
CA ASP A 616 -11.73 1.19 -38.60
C ASP A 616 -12.97 2.06 -38.84
N LEU A 617 -13.55 2.65 -37.79
CA LEU A 617 -14.65 3.62 -37.92
C LEU A 617 -14.22 4.87 -38.69
N VAL A 618 -13.05 5.41 -38.39
CA VAL A 618 -12.47 6.56 -39.12
C VAL A 618 -12.27 6.20 -40.59
N LYS A 619 -11.71 5.00 -40.88
CA LYS A 619 -11.49 4.53 -42.26
C LYS A 619 -12.80 4.36 -43.05
N LYS A 620 -13.91 4.03 -42.38
CA LYS A 620 -15.24 3.92 -43.00
C LYS A 620 -15.96 5.26 -43.14
N GLY A 621 -15.44 6.34 -42.53
CA GLY A 621 -16.11 7.65 -42.49
C GLY A 621 -17.29 7.70 -41.51
N GLU A 622 -17.35 6.78 -40.54
CA GLU A 622 -18.46 6.64 -39.59
C GLU A 622 -18.18 7.35 -38.24
N ALA A 623 -16.94 7.76 -37.99
CA ALA A 623 -16.50 8.29 -36.70
C ALA A 623 -17.28 9.53 -36.22
N ASP A 624 -17.54 10.51 -37.11
CA ASP A 624 -18.29 11.73 -36.75
C ASP A 624 -19.75 11.41 -36.39
N SER A 625 -20.37 10.48 -37.10
CA SER A 625 -21.74 10.04 -36.80
C SER A 625 -21.81 9.29 -35.47
N TRP A 626 -20.74 8.58 -35.11
CA TRP A 626 -20.64 7.81 -33.87
C TRP A 626 -20.55 8.72 -32.65
N VAL A 627 -19.85 9.85 -32.72
CA VAL A 627 -19.76 10.80 -31.58
C VAL A 627 -20.91 11.80 -31.52
N ASN A 628 -21.82 11.78 -32.49
CA ASN A 628 -22.90 12.76 -32.59
C ASN A 628 -23.88 12.60 -31.41
N GLY A 629 -24.14 13.70 -30.69
CA GLY A 629 -25.04 13.71 -29.52
C GLY A 629 -24.41 13.24 -28.20
N VAL A 630 -23.12 12.88 -28.21
CA VAL A 630 -22.40 12.49 -26.99
C VAL A 630 -21.87 13.74 -26.28
N ALA A 631 -22.55 14.17 -25.21
CA ALA A 631 -22.35 15.49 -24.60
C ALA A 631 -21.45 15.52 -23.34
N SER A 632 -21.08 14.37 -22.77
CA SER A 632 -20.29 14.28 -21.54
C SER A 632 -19.44 13.01 -21.50
N LEU A 633 -18.45 12.96 -20.60
CA LEU A 633 -17.60 11.78 -20.38
C LEU A 633 -18.42 10.52 -20.02
N GLY A 634 -19.43 10.65 -19.16
CA GLY A 634 -20.37 9.56 -18.84
C GLY A 634 -21.17 9.12 -20.06
N ALA A 635 -21.58 10.05 -20.92
CA ALA A 635 -22.25 9.73 -22.17
C ALA A 635 -21.32 9.01 -23.16
N VAL A 636 -20.04 9.40 -23.29
CA VAL A 636 -19.07 8.69 -24.15
C VAL A 636 -18.88 7.26 -23.67
N ALA A 637 -18.68 7.07 -22.37
CA ALA A 637 -18.43 5.76 -21.79
C ALA A 637 -19.67 4.84 -21.93
N ALA A 638 -20.87 5.36 -21.68
CA ALA A 638 -22.13 4.66 -21.92
C ALA A 638 -22.37 4.40 -23.42
N HIS A 639 -21.98 5.33 -24.31
CA HIS A 639 -22.12 5.19 -25.75
C HIS A 639 -21.21 4.07 -26.30
N VAL A 640 -19.94 4.01 -25.86
CA VAL A 640 -19.01 2.89 -26.14
C VAL A 640 -19.59 1.55 -25.68
N ALA A 641 -20.23 1.51 -24.51
CA ALA A 641 -20.82 0.28 -23.98
C ALA A 641 -22.08 -0.17 -24.75
N SER A 642 -22.85 0.80 -25.27
CA SER A 642 -24.09 0.54 -26.02
C SER A 642 -23.84 0.14 -27.48
N HIS A 643 -22.78 0.66 -28.10
CA HIS A 643 -22.43 0.35 -29.49
C HIS A 643 -21.58 -0.91 -29.57
N SER A 644 -22.05 -1.88 -30.36
CA SER A 644 -21.41 -3.19 -30.49
C SER A 644 -20.13 -3.11 -31.33
N PHE A 645 -19.03 -2.66 -30.75
CA PHE A 645 -17.71 -3.07 -31.24
C PHE A 645 -17.68 -4.60 -31.16
N GLY A 646 -17.55 -5.27 -32.31
CA GLY A 646 -17.81 -6.70 -32.46
C GLY A 646 -16.95 -7.58 -31.53
N SER A 647 -15.76 -7.08 -31.17
CA SER A 647 -14.78 -7.68 -30.26
C SER A 647 -15.02 -7.37 -28.77
N LEU A 648 -15.87 -6.40 -28.42
CA LEU A 648 -16.12 -5.95 -27.03
C LEU A 648 -17.37 -6.59 -26.39
N LYS A 649 -17.98 -7.63 -27.00
CA LYS A 649 -19.15 -8.32 -26.44
C LYS A 649 -18.94 -8.86 -25.02
N GLU A 650 -17.70 -9.18 -24.64
CA GLU A 650 -17.33 -9.63 -23.29
C GLU A 650 -17.24 -8.50 -22.24
N TYR A 651 -17.32 -7.23 -22.67
CA TYR A 651 -17.18 -6.04 -21.82
C TYR A 651 -18.49 -5.24 -21.66
N LYS A 652 -19.64 -5.81 -22.06
CA LYS A 652 -20.97 -5.19 -21.95
C LYS A 652 -21.44 -4.89 -20.52
N ASN A 653 -20.73 -5.38 -19.49
CA ASN A 653 -21.09 -5.24 -18.07
C ASN A 653 -20.22 -4.21 -17.33
N ILE A 654 -19.61 -3.22 -18.03
CA ILE A 654 -18.97 -2.10 -17.34
C ILE A 654 -20.09 -1.18 -16.82
N ASP A 655 -20.20 -1.08 -15.49
CA ASP A 655 -21.12 -0.16 -14.82
C ASP A 655 -20.55 1.26 -14.86
N PHE A 656 -21.25 2.16 -15.54
CA PHE A 656 -20.89 3.58 -15.69
C PHE A 656 -21.73 4.50 -14.78
N SER A 657 -22.54 3.95 -13.87
CA SER A 657 -23.43 4.71 -12.97
C SER A 657 -22.67 5.69 -12.05
N ALA A 658 -21.38 5.46 -11.82
CA ALA A 658 -20.51 6.31 -11.00
C ALA A 658 -20.18 7.71 -11.61
N PHE A 659 -20.80 8.10 -12.73
CA PHE A 659 -20.61 9.42 -13.33
C PHE A 659 -21.50 10.51 -12.72
N GLU A 660 -22.51 10.13 -11.94
CA GLU A 660 -23.30 11.07 -11.16
C GLU A 660 -22.53 11.42 -9.88
N HIS A 661 -21.63 12.42 -9.87
CA HIS A 661 -21.33 13.27 -8.69
C HIS A 661 -20.29 14.37 -9.03
N GLY A 662 -20.76 15.63 -9.08
CA GLY A 662 -19.95 16.87 -9.09
C GLY A 662 -20.81 18.11 -9.43
N PRO A 663 -20.67 19.27 -8.77
CA PRO A 663 -21.82 20.03 -8.22
C PRO A 663 -22.54 21.03 -9.15
N GLN A 664 -23.86 21.07 -8.91
CA GLN A 664 -24.90 22.10 -9.05
C GLN A 664 -24.64 23.40 -9.84
N ASN A 665 -25.46 23.60 -10.88
CA ASN A 665 -26.34 24.77 -10.92
C ASN A 665 -27.76 24.33 -11.26
N GLN A 666 -28.66 24.41 -10.28
CA GLN A 666 -30.10 24.27 -10.45
C GLN A 666 -30.63 25.54 -11.14
N SER A 667 -30.73 25.57 -12.46
CA SER A 667 -31.62 26.52 -13.15
C SER A 667 -32.03 26.18 -14.58
N ASP A 668 -31.33 25.28 -15.29
CA ASP A 668 -31.67 25.01 -16.71
C ASP A 668 -32.23 23.61 -16.98
N MET A 669 -32.51 22.82 -15.94
CA MET A 669 -32.94 21.43 -16.06
C MET A 669 -34.45 21.22 -16.20
N GLN A 670 -35.18 22.19 -16.76
CA GLN A 670 -36.63 22.06 -17.03
C GLN A 670 -37.01 22.01 -18.52
N LEU A 671 -36.06 22.14 -19.45
CA LEU A 671 -36.40 22.20 -20.89
C LEU A 671 -36.03 20.95 -21.72
N VAL A 672 -35.27 20.00 -21.17
CA VAL A 672 -34.79 18.83 -21.94
C VAL A 672 -35.60 17.55 -21.68
N PHE A 673 -36.37 17.48 -20.59
CA PHE A 673 -37.19 16.29 -20.25
C PHE A 673 -38.54 16.19 -21.00
N ALA A 674 -38.84 17.09 -21.95
CA ALA A 674 -40.16 17.17 -22.59
C ALA A 674 -40.29 16.47 -23.97
N LEU A 675 -39.25 15.81 -24.50
CA LEU A 675 -39.27 15.33 -25.90
C LEU A 675 -38.93 13.86 -26.16
N ALA A 676 -38.82 12.99 -25.14
CA ALA A 676 -38.48 11.57 -25.36
C ALA A 676 -39.52 10.59 -24.76
N SER A 677 -40.80 10.96 -24.74
CA SER A 677 -41.89 10.13 -24.18
C SER A 677 -42.98 9.81 -25.18
N VAL A 678 -42.65 9.35 -26.40
CA VAL A 678 -43.62 8.66 -27.28
C VAL A 678 -42.88 7.67 -28.17
N ALA A 679 -43.41 6.44 -28.28
CA ALA A 679 -42.92 5.24 -29.02
C ALA A 679 -42.01 4.33 -28.16
N LEU A 680 -42.36 3.11 -27.74
CA LEU A 680 -43.42 2.17 -28.14
C LEU A 680 -43.78 1.29 -26.93
N ALA A 681 -45.08 1.10 -26.70
CA ALA A 681 -45.60 0.05 -25.83
C ALA A 681 -45.90 -1.20 -26.67
N LEU A 682 -45.29 -2.34 -26.36
CA LEU A 682 -45.73 -3.72 -26.67
C LEU A 682 -45.05 -4.68 -25.64
N PRO A 683 -45.67 -5.82 -25.27
CA PRO A 683 -45.74 -6.30 -23.90
C PRO A 683 -44.45 -6.98 -23.42
N ALA A 684 -43.97 -6.55 -22.25
CA ALA A 684 -42.91 -7.22 -21.52
C ALA A 684 -43.42 -8.50 -20.85
N LEU A 685 -43.12 -9.64 -21.46
CA LEU A 685 -43.02 -10.93 -20.78
C LEU A 685 -41.58 -11.41 -20.94
N ALA A 686 -40.71 -11.07 -19.98
CA ALA A 686 -39.61 -11.90 -19.45
C ALA A 686 -38.60 -11.05 -18.66
N ASN A 687 -38.35 -11.49 -17.41
CA ASN A 687 -37.24 -11.20 -16.50
C ASN A 687 -37.10 -9.80 -15.87
N SER A 688 -37.89 -9.59 -14.83
CA SER A 688 -37.45 -8.82 -13.65
C SER A 688 -36.40 -9.62 -12.86
N ASN A 689 -35.16 -9.16 -12.80
CA ASN A 689 -34.25 -9.32 -11.64
C ASN A 689 -32.87 -8.74 -11.96
N THR A 690 -32.42 -7.73 -11.19
CA THR A 690 -31.09 -7.66 -10.51
C THR A 690 -30.83 -6.25 -9.96
N ASN A 691 -31.30 -5.93 -8.76
CA ASN A 691 -30.77 -4.85 -7.92
C ASN A 691 -30.53 -5.43 -6.52
N CYS A 692 -29.40 -6.13 -6.33
CA CYS A 692 -28.91 -6.57 -5.03
C CYS A 692 -27.59 -5.85 -4.80
N GLU A 693 -27.56 -4.98 -3.80
CA GLU A 693 -26.36 -4.23 -3.40
C GLU A 693 -25.30 -5.19 -2.82
N ASP A 694 -24.02 -4.88 -3.02
CA ASP A 694 -22.93 -5.62 -2.39
C ASP A 694 -22.94 -5.43 -0.86
N TYR A 695 -22.76 -6.52 -0.11
CA TYR A 695 -22.91 -6.49 1.34
C TYR A 695 -21.82 -5.67 2.04
N SER A 696 -20.65 -5.45 1.41
CA SER A 696 -19.61 -4.56 1.94
C SER A 696 -20.09 -3.10 2.00
N SER A 697 -20.99 -2.71 1.09
CA SER A 697 -21.63 -1.39 1.09
C SER A 697 -22.86 -1.38 1.98
N TYR A 698 -23.70 -2.42 1.88
CA TYR A 698 -24.91 -2.56 2.70
C TYR A 698 -24.58 -2.51 4.21
N SER A 699 -23.54 -3.23 4.65
CA SER A 699 -23.17 -3.32 6.08
C SER A 699 -22.68 -2.01 6.71
N LYS A 700 -22.41 -0.96 5.92
CA LYS A 700 -21.91 0.35 6.44
C LYS A 700 -22.98 1.24 7.03
N THR A 701 -24.26 0.96 6.77
CA THR A 701 -25.36 1.82 7.22
C THR A 701 -26.45 1.00 7.93
N PRO A 702 -27.12 1.57 8.94
CA PRO A 702 -28.27 0.92 9.59
C PRO A 702 -29.46 0.72 8.63
N HIS A 703 -30.05 -0.48 8.60
CA HIS A 703 -31.25 -0.76 7.79
C HIS A 703 -32.47 -1.20 8.62
N GLY A 704 -33.64 -1.12 7.97
CA GLY A 704 -34.90 -1.59 8.52
C GLY A 704 -35.36 -0.83 9.77
N LYS A 705 -36.29 -1.45 10.51
CA LYS A 705 -36.79 -0.87 11.77
C LYS A 705 -35.85 -1.25 12.92
N PRO A 706 -35.39 -0.28 13.74
CA PRO A 706 -34.69 -0.54 14.99
C PRO A 706 -35.43 -1.55 15.88
N SER A 707 -34.70 -2.34 16.67
CA SER A 707 -35.27 -3.13 17.76
C SER A 707 -35.95 -2.24 18.80
N ALA A 708 -36.83 -2.84 19.60
CA ALA A 708 -37.54 -2.15 20.69
C ALA A 708 -36.71 -2.06 21.99
N GLY A 709 -35.44 -2.50 21.96
CA GLY A 709 -34.54 -2.47 23.12
C GLY A 709 -33.92 -1.08 23.33
N ALA A 710 -33.12 -0.94 24.38
CA ALA A 710 -32.54 0.34 24.77
C ALA A 710 -31.51 0.89 23.77
N LEU A 711 -30.82 0.00 23.05
CA LEU A 711 -29.81 0.35 22.04
C LEU A 711 -30.43 0.61 20.67
N GLY A 712 -31.61 0.05 20.38
CA GLY A 712 -32.29 0.24 19.10
C GLY A 712 -31.48 -0.29 17.92
N LEU A 713 -30.87 -1.47 18.05
CA LEU A 713 -30.06 -2.08 17.00
C LEU A 713 -30.84 -2.26 15.68
N PRO A 714 -30.22 -1.95 14.52
CA PRO A 714 -30.88 -2.03 13.23
C PRO A 714 -30.97 -3.47 12.70
N PHE A 715 -31.76 -3.67 11.66
CA PHE A 715 -31.83 -4.92 10.92
C PHE A 715 -30.76 -4.95 9.84
N MET A 716 -29.85 -5.92 9.87
CA MET A 716 -28.68 -5.95 8.98
C MET A 716 -28.67 -7.10 7.99
N ARG A 717 -29.73 -7.93 7.93
CA ARG A 717 -29.80 -8.98 6.91
C ARG A 717 -30.11 -8.38 5.53
N PRO A 718 -29.53 -8.89 4.43
CA PRO A 718 -29.93 -8.51 3.09
C PRO A 718 -31.43 -8.77 2.84
N PRO A 719 -32.05 -8.04 1.88
CA PRO A 719 -33.37 -8.38 1.38
C PRO A 719 -33.44 -9.87 1.01
N SER A 720 -34.56 -10.54 1.29
CA SER A 720 -34.66 -12.00 1.12
C SER A 720 -34.25 -12.50 -0.28
N LYS A 721 -34.50 -11.72 -1.34
CA LYS A 721 -34.11 -12.05 -2.72
C LYS A 721 -32.59 -12.00 -2.97
N CYS A 722 -31.83 -11.33 -2.11
CA CYS A 722 -30.39 -11.10 -2.24
C CYS A 722 -29.54 -11.99 -1.31
N ARG A 723 -30.17 -12.82 -0.47
CA ARG A 723 -29.47 -13.78 0.39
C ARG A 723 -28.86 -14.88 -0.46
N THR A 724 -27.58 -15.17 -0.25
CA THR A 724 -26.80 -16.05 -1.13
C THR A 724 -27.12 -17.54 -0.93
N PHE A 725 -27.62 -17.93 0.25
CA PHE A 725 -28.19 -19.24 0.52
C PHE A 725 -29.37 -19.13 1.50
N LYS A 726 -30.36 -20.00 1.36
CA LYS A 726 -31.57 -20.00 2.20
C LYS A 726 -31.77 -21.35 2.85
N SER A 727 -31.90 -21.36 4.18
CA SER A 727 -32.28 -22.54 4.95
C SER A 727 -33.55 -22.24 5.73
N SER A 728 -34.58 -23.06 5.54
CA SER A 728 -35.83 -22.96 6.29
C SER A 728 -35.63 -23.29 7.78
N SER A 729 -34.70 -24.21 8.07
CA SER A 729 -34.33 -24.58 9.44
C SER A 729 -33.65 -23.42 10.17
N VAL A 730 -32.79 -22.67 9.48
CA VAL A 730 -32.17 -21.45 10.02
C VAL A 730 -33.22 -20.39 10.34
N GLU A 731 -34.18 -20.12 9.44
CA GLU A 731 -35.28 -19.17 9.73
C GLU A 731 -36.15 -19.62 10.91
N LYS A 732 -36.37 -20.93 11.07
CA LYS A 732 -37.10 -21.49 12.21
C LYS A 732 -36.37 -21.21 13.53
N VAL A 733 -35.06 -21.45 13.59
CA VAL A 733 -34.24 -21.15 14.78
C VAL A 733 -34.27 -19.66 15.11
N ILE A 734 -34.15 -18.80 14.09
CA ILE A 734 -34.25 -17.34 14.28
C ILE A 734 -35.59 -16.97 14.92
N GLY A 735 -36.70 -17.48 14.39
CA GLY A 735 -38.04 -17.22 14.95
C GLY A 735 -38.18 -17.71 16.40
N GLN A 736 -37.72 -18.93 16.69
CA GLN A 736 -37.78 -19.52 18.03
C GLN A 736 -36.92 -18.74 19.04
N MET A 737 -35.66 -18.45 18.71
CA MET A 737 -34.76 -17.67 19.57
C MET A 737 -35.30 -16.27 19.82
N LYS A 738 -35.73 -15.54 18.77
CA LYS A 738 -36.30 -14.18 18.93
C LYS A 738 -37.53 -14.15 19.83
N SER A 739 -38.36 -15.20 19.81
CA SER A 739 -39.55 -15.28 20.66
C SER A 739 -39.23 -15.51 22.14
N ARG A 740 -38.03 -16.01 22.45
CA ARG A 740 -37.61 -16.40 23.81
C ARG A 740 -36.63 -15.42 24.45
N LEU A 741 -35.77 -14.79 23.66
CA LEU A 741 -34.79 -13.80 24.11
C LEU A 741 -35.50 -12.63 24.81
N LYS A 742 -35.13 -12.37 26.07
CA LYS A 742 -35.78 -11.35 26.90
C LYS A 742 -35.37 -9.93 26.52
N ASP A 743 -34.15 -9.75 26.02
CA ASP A 743 -33.65 -8.47 25.51
C ASP A 743 -33.89 -8.36 23.99
N PRO A 744 -34.70 -7.39 23.52
CA PRO A 744 -34.95 -7.19 22.10
C PRO A 744 -33.71 -6.82 21.27
N ASP A 745 -32.69 -6.18 21.85
CA ASP A 745 -31.43 -5.86 21.16
C ASP A 745 -30.58 -7.12 20.97
N VAL A 746 -30.50 -7.99 21.99
CA VAL A 746 -29.86 -9.30 21.86
C VAL A 746 -30.59 -10.17 20.83
N ALA A 747 -31.93 -10.12 20.81
CA ALA A 747 -32.74 -10.79 19.80
C ALA A 747 -32.48 -10.29 18.38
N ARG A 748 -32.30 -8.97 18.21
CA ARG A 748 -31.94 -8.39 16.91
C ARG A 748 -30.52 -8.76 16.49
N LEU A 749 -29.57 -8.71 17.41
CA LEU A 749 -28.19 -9.06 17.13
C LEU A 749 -28.10 -10.52 16.71
N PHE A 750 -28.75 -11.44 17.42
CA PHE A 750 -28.85 -12.85 17.02
C PHE A 750 -29.49 -13.02 15.63
N GLU A 751 -30.57 -12.28 15.33
CA GLU A 751 -31.20 -12.32 14.00
C GLU A 751 -30.25 -11.87 12.89
N ASN A 752 -29.43 -10.85 13.14
CA ASN A 752 -28.47 -10.36 12.17
C ASN A 752 -27.28 -11.31 12.00
N THR A 753 -26.77 -11.88 13.09
CA THR A 753 -25.51 -12.62 13.11
C THR A 753 -25.67 -14.10 12.79
N PHE A 754 -26.71 -14.76 13.30
CA PHE A 754 -26.93 -16.20 13.12
C PHE A 754 -26.96 -16.64 11.65
N PRO A 755 -27.65 -15.95 10.71
CA PRO A 755 -27.65 -16.33 9.30
C PRO A 755 -26.57 -15.63 8.46
N ASN A 756 -25.71 -14.78 9.03
CA ASN A 756 -24.89 -13.85 8.25
C ASN A 756 -24.00 -14.55 7.19
N THR A 757 -23.38 -15.67 7.55
CA THR A 757 -22.63 -16.53 6.61
C THR A 757 -23.50 -16.94 5.41
N LEU A 758 -24.66 -17.54 5.65
CA LEU A 758 -25.54 -18.04 4.58
C LEU A 758 -26.17 -16.89 3.78
N ASP A 759 -26.45 -15.77 4.42
CA ASP A 759 -27.06 -14.62 3.78
C ASP A 759 -26.05 -13.90 2.84
N THR A 760 -24.74 -13.96 3.11
CA THR A 760 -23.77 -13.03 2.50
C THR A 760 -22.51 -13.66 1.89
N THR A 761 -22.03 -14.81 2.38
CA THR A 761 -20.68 -15.30 2.03
C THR A 761 -20.63 -16.49 1.07
N VAL A 762 -21.76 -17.14 0.79
CA VAL A 762 -21.84 -18.21 -0.22
C VAL A 762 -21.70 -17.61 -1.63
N LYS A 763 -20.49 -17.56 -2.20
CA LYS A 763 -20.26 -16.98 -3.53
C LYS A 763 -20.47 -17.97 -4.67
N TYR A 764 -20.27 -19.25 -4.40
CA TYR A 764 -20.56 -20.31 -5.36
C TYR A 764 -21.02 -21.58 -4.63
N TYR A 765 -22.03 -22.24 -5.18
CA TYR A 765 -22.49 -23.54 -4.72
C TYR A 765 -23.04 -24.34 -5.90
N SER A 766 -22.54 -25.56 -6.09
CA SER A 766 -23.12 -26.56 -6.98
C SER A 766 -23.19 -27.89 -6.25
N LYS A 767 -24.43 -28.36 -6.06
CA LYS A 767 -24.72 -29.64 -5.46
C LYS A 767 -24.26 -30.80 -6.35
N GLU A 768 -24.44 -30.65 -7.66
CA GLU A 768 -24.10 -31.65 -8.67
C GLU A 768 -22.59 -31.88 -8.74
N LYS A 769 -21.81 -30.79 -8.67
CA LYS A 769 -20.34 -30.86 -8.66
C LYS A 769 -19.76 -31.15 -7.28
N ASN A 770 -20.59 -31.10 -6.22
CA ASN A 770 -20.15 -31.18 -4.83
C ASN A 770 -19.07 -30.13 -4.51
N LEU A 771 -19.28 -28.87 -4.92
CA LEU A 771 -18.36 -27.76 -4.71
C LEU A 771 -19.08 -26.53 -4.16
N ALA A 772 -18.49 -25.93 -3.15
CA ALA A 772 -18.92 -24.66 -2.58
C ALA A 772 -17.72 -23.76 -2.29
N PHE A 773 -17.89 -22.46 -2.47
CA PHE A 773 -16.89 -21.44 -2.18
C PHE A 773 -17.48 -20.40 -1.24
N ILE A 774 -16.94 -20.34 -0.03
CA ILE A 774 -17.41 -19.48 1.07
C ILE A 774 -16.33 -18.45 1.36
N ILE A 775 -16.65 -17.17 1.22
CA ILE A 775 -15.68 -16.10 1.49
C ILE A 775 -15.71 -15.67 2.97
N THR A 776 -14.66 -15.01 3.45
CA THR A 776 -14.59 -14.55 4.86
C THR A 776 -15.59 -13.42 5.16
N GLY A 777 -15.89 -12.61 4.14
CA GLY A 777 -16.76 -11.44 4.21
C GLY A 777 -16.29 -10.40 3.20
N ASP A 778 -15.76 -9.29 3.70
CA ASP A 778 -15.15 -8.20 2.93
C ASP A 778 -13.92 -8.62 2.08
N ILE A 779 -13.32 -9.79 2.34
CA ILE A 779 -12.24 -10.37 1.54
C ILE A 779 -12.80 -11.51 0.66
N THR A 780 -12.56 -11.44 -0.65
CA THR A 780 -13.08 -12.43 -1.62
C THR A 780 -12.15 -13.65 -1.76
N ALA A 781 -11.88 -14.33 -0.65
CA ALA A 781 -11.16 -15.60 -0.63
C ALA A 781 -11.68 -16.51 0.49
N GLN A 782 -11.42 -17.81 0.37
CA GLN A 782 -11.85 -18.81 1.34
C GLN A 782 -10.68 -19.18 2.25
N TRP A 783 -10.80 -18.89 3.55
CA TRP A 783 -9.92 -19.42 4.58
C TRP A 783 -10.50 -20.71 5.16
N LEU A 784 -9.64 -21.72 5.35
CA LEU A 784 -10.03 -22.99 5.97
C LEU A 784 -10.53 -22.78 7.42
N ARG A 785 -9.81 -21.95 8.19
CA ARG A 785 -10.21 -21.54 9.55
C ARG A 785 -11.57 -20.86 9.55
N ASP A 786 -11.72 -19.79 8.77
CA ASP A 786 -12.94 -18.98 8.76
C ASP A 786 -14.15 -19.82 8.38
N THR A 787 -14.05 -20.65 7.35
CA THR A 787 -15.18 -21.46 6.88
C THR A 787 -15.63 -22.47 7.94
N ALA A 788 -14.69 -23.12 8.63
CA ALA A 788 -15.01 -24.04 9.72
C ALA A 788 -15.75 -23.35 10.86
N ASN A 789 -15.37 -22.12 11.21
CA ASN A 789 -16.02 -21.37 12.29
C ASN A 789 -17.30 -20.64 11.84
N GLN A 790 -17.39 -20.22 10.58
CA GLN A 790 -18.58 -19.62 9.96
C GLN A 790 -19.76 -20.60 9.85
N LEU A 791 -19.49 -21.90 9.88
CA LEU A 791 -20.48 -22.97 9.76
C LEU A 791 -20.70 -23.75 11.07
N ALA A 792 -19.91 -23.49 12.11
CA ALA A 792 -19.90 -24.26 13.35
C ALA A 792 -21.27 -24.29 14.05
N HIS A 793 -21.96 -23.15 14.13
CA HIS A 793 -23.26 -23.04 14.79
C HIS A 793 -24.43 -23.71 14.06
N TYR A 794 -24.22 -24.13 12.80
CA TYR A 794 -25.23 -24.86 12.03
C TYR A 794 -25.16 -26.38 12.20
N HIS A 795 -24.16 -26.94 12.88
CA HIS A 795 -23.92 -28.39 12.92
C HIS A 795 -25.18 -29.18 13.35
N SER A 796 -25.92 -28.70 14.36
CA SER A 796 -27.15 -29.35 14.86
C SER A 796 -28.31 -29.33 13.87
N LEU A 797 -28.24 -28.49 12.83
CA LEU A 797 -29.24 -28.41 11.77
C LEU A 797 -28.96 -29.36 10.60
N LEU A 798 -27.72 -29.83 10.43
CA LEU A 798 -27.33 -30.61 9.25
C LEU A 798 -28.11 -31.93 9.12
N GLY A 799 -28.41 -32.59 10.24
CA GLY A 799 -29.19 -33.83 10.24
C GLY A 799 -30.66 -33.66 9.81
N GLN A 800 -31.21 -32.44 9.92
CA GLN A 800 -32.61 -32.12 9.58
C GLN A 800 -32.77 -31.28 8.32
N ASP A 801 -31.70 -30.59 7.87
CA ASP A 801 -31.70 -29.74 6.67
C ASP A 801 -30.75 -30.30 5.61
N LYS A 802 -31.32 -31.09 4.68
CA LYS A 802 -30.54 -31.79 3.65
C LYS A 802 -29.83 -30.86 2.67
N GLU A 803 -30.39 -29.67 2.40
CA GLU A 803 -29.74 -28.71 1.50
C GLU A 803 -28.56 -28.03 2.21
N LEU A 804 -28.72 -27.67 3.49
CA LEU A 804 -27.62 -27.15 4.29
C LEU A 804 -26.50 -28.19 4.48
N ALA A 805 -26.86 -29.46 4.74
CA ALA A 805 -25.88 -30.55 4.77
C ALA A 805 -25.14 -30.69 3.43
N ALA A 806 -25.86 -30.64 2.30
CA ALA A 806 -25.24 -30.71 0.99
C ALA A 806 -24.28 -29.54 0.71
N LEU A 807 -24.59 -28.33 1.20
CA LEU A 807 -23.66 -27.19 1.15
C LEU A 807 -22.38 -27.47 1.93
N VAL A 808 -22.50 -27.90 3.21
CA VAL A 808 -21.33 -28.19 4.06
C VAL A 808 -20.47 -29.32 3.49
N LYS A 809 -21.09 -30.37 2.96
CA LYS A 809 -20.37 -31.45 2.27
C LYS A 809 -19.57 -30.96 1.07
N ALA A 810 -20.16 -30.05 0.30
CA ALA A 810 -19.52 -29.44 -0.86
C ALA A 810 -18.34 -28.53 -0.48
N VAL A 811 -18.43 -27.86 0.68
CA VAL A 811 -17.29 -27.13 1.27
C VAL A 811 -16.16 -28.10 1.64
N ILE A 812 -16.46 -29.17 2.39
CA ILE A 812 -15.47 -30.17 2.80
C ILE A 812 -14.74 -30.74 1.59
N ASN A 813 -15.47 -31.08 0.52
CA ASN A 813 -14.83 -31.58 -0.70
C ASN A 813 -13.95 -30.52 -1.39
N ASN A 814 -14.35 -29.25 -1.40
CA ASN A 814 -13.55 -28.18 -1.97
C ASN A 814 -12.25 -27.94 -1.17
N GLU A 815 -12.36 -27.89 0.16
CA GLU A 815 -11.20 -27.75 1.06
C GLU A 815 -10.25 -28.95 1.00
N ALA A 816 -10.79 -30.16 0.86
CA ALA A 816 -9.99 -31.36 0.66
C ALA A 816 -9.12 -31.27 -0.60
N ARG A 817 -9.64 -30.70 -1.70
CA ARG A 817 -8.85 -30.47 -2.93
C ARG A 817 -7.70 -29.51 -2.67
N TYR A 818 -7.96 -28.43 -1.95
CA TYR A 818 -6.95 -27.43 -1.61
C TYR A 818 -5.82 -28.01 -0.74
N ILE A 819 -6.17 -28.71 0.34
CA ILE A 819 -5.19 -29.32 1.25
C ILE A 819 -4.40 -30.44 0.55
N ALA A 820 -5.05 -31.22 -0.31
CA ALA A 820 -4.37 -32.28 -1.05
C ALA A 820 -3.22 -31.76 -1.93
N GLU A 821 -3.33 -30.53 -2.45
CA GLU A 821 -2.33 -29.90 -3.33
C GLU A 821 -1.38 -28.97 -2.55
N TYR A 822 -1.89 -28.16 -1.63
CA TYR A 822 -1.18 -27.10 -0.93
C TYR A 822 -1.43 -27.14 0.59
N PRO A 823 -0.97 -28.19 1.31
CA PRO A 823 -1.32 -28.42 2.71
C PRO A 823 -0.70 -27.42 3.71
N TYR A 824 0.18 -26.54 3.23
CA TYR A 824 0.77 -25.47 4.04
C TYR A 824 0.00 -24.15 3.95
N CYS A 825 -0.99 -24.02 3.07
CA CYS A 825 -1.68 -22.75 2.85
C CYS A 825 -3.06 -22.72 3.52
N GLY A 826 -3.43 -21.58 4.13
CA GLY A 826 -4.72 -21.39 4.78
C GLY A 826 -5.81 -20.77 3.90
N ALA A 827 -5.45 -20.06 2.82
CA ALA A 827 -6.38 -19.22 2.06
C ALA A 827 -6.36 -19.52 0.54
N PHE A 828 -7.54 -19.68 -0.05
CA PHE A 828 -7.70 -20.19 -1.41
C PHE A 828 -8.62 -19.34 -2.29
N GLN A 829 -8.32 -19.38 -3.59
CA GLN A 829 -9.09 -18.77 -4.67
C GLN A 829 -10.33 -19.61 -4.99
N PRO A 830 -11.34 -19.05 -5.69
CA PRO A 830 -12.49 -19.80 -6.15
C PRO A 830 -12.10 -21.04 -6.96
N PRO A 831 -12.79 -22.18 -6.81
CA PRO A 831 -12.52 -23.35 -7.64
C PRO A 831 -12.79 -23.00 -9.12
N PRO A 832 -11.96 -23.44 -10.08
CA PRO A 832 -12.11 -23.07 -11.49
C PRO A 832 -13.51 -23.39 -12.05
N GLU A 833 -14.16 -24.44 -11.55
CA GLU A 833 -15.50 -24.85 -11.96
C GLU A 833 -16.60 -23.83 -11.62
N SER A 834 -16.30 -22.86 -10.75
CA SER A 834 -17.20 -21.77 -10.40
C SER A 834 -17.32 -20.69 -11.46
N GLY A 835 -16.32 -20.56 -12.35
CA GLY A 835 -16.21 -19.45 -13.30
C GLY A 835 -15.94 -18.08 -12.65
N LEU A 836 -15.80 -18.03 -11.32
CA LEU A 836 -15.35 -16.84 -10.60
C LEU A 836 -13.87 -16.62 -10.87
N ARG A 837 -13.47 -15.35 -11.07
CA ARG A 837 -12.08 -15.01 -11.31
C ARG A 837 -11.31 -15.01 -9.98
N PRO A 838 -10.08 -15.53 -9.94
CA PRO A 838 -9.17 -15.31 -8.82
C PRO A 838 -8.97 -13.82 -8.55
N THR A 839 -8.84 -13.46 -7.27
CA THR A 839 -8.55 -12.09 -6.84
C THR A 839 -7.08 -11.95 -6.46
N VAL A 840 -6.49 -10.81 -6.76
CA VAL A 840 -5.10 -10.55 -6.37
C VAL A 840 -5.05 -10.20 -4.88
N ASN A 841 -4.18 -10.88 -4.13
CA ASN A 841 -3.81 -10.47 -2.79
C ASN A 841 -2.51 -9.66 -2.87
N ASP A 842 -2.61 -8.34 -2.74
CA ASP A 842 -1.44 -7.46 -2.83
C ASP A 842 -0.44 -7.75 -1.69
N TRP A 843 -0.91 -8.23 -0.53
CA TRP A 843 -0.08 -8.62 0.61
C TRP A 843 0.70 -9.92 0.40
N ALA A 844 0.37 -10.69 -0.65
CA ALA A 844 1.12 -11.88 -1.03
C ALA A 844 2.12 -11.62 -2.18
N LEU A 845 2.15 -10.41 -2.75
CA LEU A 845 3.06 -10.08 -3.85
C LEU A 845 4.51 -10.00 -3.34
N GLY A 846 5.43 -10.70 -4.03
CA GLY A 846 6.84 -10.73 -3.66
C GLY A 846 7.18 -11.66 -2.50
N VAL A 847 6.19 -12.36 -1.92
CA VAL A 847 6.44 -13.41 -0.94
C VAL A 847 6.95 -14.67 -1.65
N THR A 848 8.14 -15.12 -1.27
CA THR A 848 8.64 -16.43 -1.69
C THR A 848 8.16 -17.49 -0.72
N VAL A 849 7.49 -18.52 -1.26
CA VAL A 849 7.04 -19.70 -0.54
C VAL A 849 7.76 -20.92 -1.13
N ASN A 850 8.24 -21.80 -0.26
CA ASN A 850 8.82 -23.08 -0.63
C ASN A 850 8.14 -24.20 0.19
N PRO A 851 7.54 -25.23 -0.42
CA PRO A 851 7.37 -25.43 -1.86
C PRO A 851 6.57 -24.30 -2.54
N PRO A 852 6.84 -24.00 -3.83
CA PRO A 852 6.16 -22.91 -4.53
C PRO A 852 4.67 -23.20 -4.73
N VAL A 853 3.88 -22.14 -4.75
CA VAL A 853 2.42 -22.19 -4.86
C VAL A 853 1.91 -21.63 -6.19
N ASN A 854 0.73 -22.07 -6.62
CA ASN A 854 0.02 -21.49 -7.76
C ASN A 854 -0.97 -20.42 -7.28
N ASN A 855 -0.72 -19.16 -7.61
CA ASN A 855 -1.57 -18.03 -7.20
C ASN A 855 -2.96 -18.02 -7.86
N GLN A 856 -3.23 -18.93 -8.81
CA GLN A 856 -4.58 -19.16 -9.34
C GLN A 856 -5.43 -20.06 -8.43
N THR A 857 -4.79 -20.82 -7.54
CA THR A 857 -5.46 -21.71 -6.57
C THR A 857 -5.30 -21.16 -5.15
N VAL A 858 -4.13 -20.67 -4.80
CA VAL A 858 -3.78 -20.14 -3.48
C VAL A 858 -3.96 -18.62 -3.47
N PHE A 859 -4.71 -18.11 -2.50
CA PHE A 859 -4.87 -16.67 -2.27
C PHE A 859 -3.75 -16.13 -1.38
N GLU A 860 -3.44 -16.86 -0.30
CA GLU A 860 -2.30 -16.60 0.58
C GLU A 860 -1.82 -17.92 1.18
N CYS A 861 -0.50 -18.11 1.26
CA CYS A 861 0.08 -19.33 1.82
C CYS A 861 0.82 -19.08 3.13
N LYS A 862 0.16 -18.51 4.13
CA LYS A 862 0.68 -18.52 5.50
C LYS A 862 0.37 -19.86 6.14
N TYR A 863 1.40 -20.53 6.66
CA TYR A 863 1.21 -21.81 7.33
C TYR A 863 0.74 -21.63 8.77
N GLU A 864 -0.51 -22.03 8.98
CA GLU A 864 -1.29 -21.92 10.21
C GLU A 864 -1.81 -23.30 10.57
N LEU A 865 -1.43 -23.80 11.75
CA LEU A 865 -1.81 -25.15 12.17
C LEU A 865 -3.33 -25.29 12.34
N ASP A 866 -3.99 -24.21 12.77
CA ASP A 866 -5.44 -24.17 12.96
C ASP A 866 -6.23 -24.29 11.66
N SER A 867 -5.66 -23.90 10.51
CA SER A 867 -6.32 -24.08 9.20
C SER A 867 -6.61 -25.55 8.91
N LEU A 868 -5.63 -26.43 9.20
CA LEU A 868 -5.81 -27.88 9.07
C LEU A 868 -6.79 -28.43 10.13
N CYS A 869 -6.74 -27.88 11.34
CA CYS A 869 -7.68 -28.25 12.41
C CYS A 869 -9.13 -27.85 12.07
N GLY A 870 -9.33 -26.71 11.41
CA GLY A 870 -10.63 -26.25 10.93
C GLY A 870 -11.27 -27.25 9.98
N PHE A 871 -10.51 -27.76 9.01
CA PHE A 871 -10.98 -28.80 8.10
C PHE A 871 -11.38 -30.10 8.82
N LEU A 872 -10.59 -30.53 9.81
CA LEU A 872 -10.92 -31.70 10.64
C LEU A 872 -12.20 -31.46 11.46
N LYS A 873 -12.33 -30.30 12.11
CA LYS A 873 -13.51 -29.86 12.87
C LYS A 873 -14.77 -29.86 12.00
N LEU A 874 -14.67 -29.33 10.78
CA LEU A 874 -15.79 -29.26 9.83
C LEU A 874 -16.22 -30.66 9.38
N SER A 875 -15.25 -31.50 9.01
CA SER A 875 -15.47 -32.91 8.63
C SER A 875 -16.14 -33.69 9.76
N ARG A 876 -15.64 -33.54 11.00
CA ARG A 876 -16.21 -34.16 12.18
C ARG A 876 -17.64 -33.72 12.44
N SER A 877 -17.87 -32.40 12.44
CA SER A 877 -19.19 -31.83 12.74
C SER A 877 -20.23 -32.27 11.71
N TYR A 878 -19.86 -32.36 10.44
CA TYR A 878 -20.70 -32.92 9.39
C TYR A 878 -21.06 -34.39 9.65
N TYR A 879 -20.07 -35.25 9.88
CA TYR A 879 -20.30 -36.67 10.09
C TYR A 879 -21.14 -36.94 11.34
N GLN A 880 -20.84 -36.29 12.46
CA GLN A 880 -21.59 -36.46 13.72
C GLN A 880 -23.05 -36.04 13.57
N ALA A 881 -23.34 -35.00 12.79
CA ALA A 881 -24.70 -34.50 12.61
C ALA A 881 -25.53 -35.28 11.58
N THR A 882 -24.88 -35.86 10.56
CA THR A 882 -25.57 -36.47 9.40
C THR A 882 -25.44 -37.98 9.33
N ASN A 883 -24.43 -38.55 9.98
CA ASN A 883 -23.98 -39.93 9.82
C ASN A 883 -23.70 -40.32 8.34
N ASP A 884 -23.43 -39.35 7.47
CA ASP A 884 -23.07 -39.55 6.07
C ASP A 884 -21.55 -39.67 5.94
N SER A 885 -21.02 -40.84 5.59
CA SER A 885 -19.59 -41.06 5.36
C SER A 885 -19.12 -40.69 3.95
N SER A 886 -20.03 -40.37 3.03
CA SER A 886 -19.66 -40.15 1.61
C SER A 886 -19.00 -38.79 1.32
N PHE A 887 -18.75 -37.96 2.35
CA PHE A 887 -17.80 -36.84 2.24
C PHE A 887 -16.34 -37.32 2.20
N ALA A 888 -16.05 -38.49 2.79
CA ALA A 888 -14.73 -39.11 2.80
C ALA A 888 -14.43 -39.78 1.44
N ASN A 889 -14.25 -38.96 0.42
CA ASN A 889 -13.87 -39.38 -0.92
C ASN A 889 -12.35 -39.34 -1.12
N ALA A 890 -11.88 -39.63 -2.33
CA ALA A 890 -10.45 -39.66 -2.63
C ALA A 890 -9.70 -38.34 -2.35
N ASN A 891 -10.36 -37.18 -2.53
CA ASN A 891 -9.74 -35.89 -2.19
C ASN A 891 -9.58 -35.75 -0.67
N TRP A 892 -10.59 -36.20 0.10
CA TRP A 892 -10.54 -36.18 1.56
C TRP A 892 -9.43 -37.10 2.07
N ASP A 893 -9.30 -38.31 1.52
CA ASP A 893 -8.22 -39.24 1.87
C ASP A 893 -6.82 -38.66 1.60
N ALA A 894 -6.67 -37.99 0.46
CA ALA A 894 -5.44 -37.29 0.10
C ALA A 894 -5.16 -36.13 1.07
N ALA A 895 -6.16 -35.34 1.42
CA ALA A 895 -6.04 -34.25 2.39
C ALA A 895 -5.61 -34.76 3.78
N ILE A 896 -6.26 -35.81 4.29
CA ILE A 896 -5.87 -36.42 5.57
C ILE A 896 -4.43 -36.92 5.53
N SER A 897 -4.03 -37.58 4.44
CA SER A 897 -2.64 -38.04 4.27
C SER A 897 -1.64 -36.87 4.28
N GLN A 898 -1.97 -35.77 3.61
CA GLN A 898 -1.13 -34.55 3.62
C GLN A 898 -1.05 -33.90 5.01
N ILE A 899 -2.15 -33.88 5.77
CA ILE A 899 -2.16 -33.35 7.14
C ILE A 899 -1.18 -34.12 8.03
N PHE A 900 -1.20 -35.46 8.00
CA PHE A 900 -0.24 -36.27 8.78
C PHE A 900 1.21 -36.05 8.35
N ARG A 901 1.45 -35.86 7.04
CA ARG A 901 2.78 -35.50 6.53
C ARG A 901 3.24 -34.16 7.07
N VAL A 902 2.43 -33.11 6.96
CA VAL A 902 2.77 -31.77 7.44
C VAL A 902 2.96 -31.76 8.95
N MET A 903 2.14 -32.50 9.71
CA MET A 903 2.33 -32.65 11.15
C MET A 903 3.70 -33.25 11.49
N ASP A 904 4.10 -34.32 10.80
CA ASP A 904 5.41 -34.94 10.98
C ASP A 904 6.54 -33.96 10.63
N GLU A 905 6.48 -33.35 9.44
CA GLU A 905 7.45 -32.37 8.93
C GLU A 905 7.62 -31.17 9.90
N GLN A 906 6.52 -30.65 10.45
CA GLN A 906 6.54 -29.46 11.29
C GLN A 906 6.75 -29.75 12.78
N SER A 907 6.75 -31.03 13.18
CA SER A 907 7.13 -31.47 14.54
C SER A 907 8.64 -31.61 14.74
N GLN A 908 9.42 -31.68 13.64
CA GLN A 908 10.86 -31.86 13.70
C GLN A 908 11.56 -30.67 14.38
N ALA A 909 12.68 -30.94 15.06
CA ALA A 909 13.58 -29.88 15.53
C ALA A 909 14.21 -29.15 14.34
N THR A 910 14.71 -27.93 14.57
CA THR A 910 15.45 -27.18 13.54
C THR A 910 16.74 -27.87 13.12
N PHE A 911 17.35 -28.65 14.01
CA PHE A 911 18.62 -29.33 13.78
C PHE A 911 18.46 -30.84 14.03
N ASP A 912 19.08 -31.66 13.19
CA ASP A 912 19.31 -33.07 13.49
C ASP A 912 20.49 -33.26 14.48
N ASP A 913 20.80 -34.51 14.83
CA ASP A 913 21.88 -34.86 15.76
C ASP A 913 23.28 -34.40 15.28
N ASP A 914 23.45 -34.18 13.97
CA ASP A 914 24.69 -33.71 13.34
C ASP A 914 24.67 -32.19 13.07
N PHE A 915 23.68 -31.46 13.59
CA PHE A 915 23.46 -30.03 13.40
C PHE A 915 23.16 -29.61 11.94
N ASN A 916 22.66 -30.51 11.10
CA ASN A 916 22.10 -30.12 9.80
C ASN A 916 20.74 -29.46 9.98
N VAL A 917 20.47 -28.40 9.22
CA VAL A 917 19.19 -27.67 9.29
C VAL A 917 18.08 -28.49 8.62
N ILE A 918 17.01 -28.76 9.37
CA ILE A 918 15.77 -29.39 8.88
C ILE A 918 14.77 -28.29 8.49
N SER A 919 14.36 -28.27 7.22
CA SER A 919 13.43 -27.28 6.67
C SER A 919 12.58 -27.90 5.57
N TYR A 920 11.27 -28.07 5.82
CA TYR A 920 10.31 -28.57 4.83
C TYR A 920 9.45 -27.47 4.19
N TYR A 921 9.35 -26.32 4.87
CA TYR A 921 8.55 -25.20 4.43
C TYR A 921 9.25 -23.89 4.76
N ASN A 922 9.27 -22.97 3.81
CA ASN A 922 9.78 -21.63 3.99
C ASN A 922 8.76 -20.62 3.51
N TRP A 923 8.53 -19.60 4.33
CA TRP A 923 7.76 -18.44 3.95
C TRP A 923 8.60 -17.22 4.27
N THR A 924 9.03 -16.47 3.26
CA THR A 924 10.04 -15.41 3.48
C THR A 924 9.48 -14.16 4.12
N GLY A 925 8.27 -13.74 3.75
CA GLY A 925 7.78 -12.38 3.98
C GLY A 925 8.62 -11.34 3.22
N GLY A 926 8.00 -10.26 2.75
CA GLY A 926 8.67 -9.28 1.89
C GLY A 926 8.05 -7.88 1.98
N ASP A 927 8.69 -6.91 1.32
CA ASP A 927 8.20 -5.53 1.25
C ASP A 927 6.79 -5.48 0.64
N GLY A 928 5.78 -5.30 1.49
CA GLY A 928 4.38 -5.26 1.09
C GLY A 928 3.53 -6.41 1.63
N ALA A 929 4.08 -7.37 2.37
CA ALA A 929 3.28 -8.31 3.16
C ALA A 929 2.79 -7.69 4.47
N LEU A 930 1.57 -8.03 4.90
CA LEU A 930 1.00 -7.53 6.15
C LEU A 930 1.75 -8.10 7.37
N SER A 931 2.12 -9.39 7.29
CA SER A 931 2.97 -10.06 8.27
C SER A 931 4.45 -9.68 8.05
N PRO A 932 5.23 -9.43 9.12
CA PRO A 932 6.64 -9.10 9.00
C PRO A 932 7.43 -10.23 8.34
N ARG A 933 8.64 -9.88 7.86
CA ARG A 933 9.59 -10.87 7.31
C ARG A 933 9.86 -11.96 8.33
N VAL A 934 9.76 -13.22 7.90
CA VAL A 934 10.09 -14.37 8.74
C VAL A 934 11.61 -14.54 8.79
N PRO A 935 12.21 -14.66 10.00
CA PRO A 935 13.65 -14.78 10.15
C PRO A 935 14.19 -16.11 9.60
N ASN A 936 15.52 -16.23 9.60
CA ASN A 936 16.25 -17.46 9.24
C ASN A 936 15.89 -18.02 7.84
N GLY A 937 15.80 -17.13 6.86
CA GLY A 937 15.48 -17.49 5.47
C GLY A 937 14.04 -17.95 5.26
N GLY A 938 13.13 -17.61 6.17
CA GLY A 938 11.73 -18.01 6.13
C GLY A 938 11.40 -19.27 6.93
N ASN A 939 12.30 -19.73 7.81
CA ASN A 939 12.11 -20.89 8.69
C ASN A 939 11.55 -20.55 10.09
N GLY A 940 11.51 -19.26 10.43
CA GLY A 940 11.18 -18.82 11.79
C GLY A 940 12.32 -19.05 12.78
N GLU A 941 12.05 -18.80 14.05
CA GLU A 941 13.01 -19.02 15.13
C GLU A 941 13.35 -20.50 15.33
N PRO A 942 14.59 -20.85 15.72
CA PRO A 942 14.97 -22.24 15.98
C PRO A 942 14.07 -22.89 17.05
N LYS A 943 13.68 -24.14 16.80
CA LYS A 943 12.83 -24.95 17.67
C LYS A 943 13.48 -26.29 18.01
N GLY A 944 13.27 -26.74 19.25
CA GLY A 944 13.63 -28.09 19.69
C GLY A 944 12.50 -29.07 19.45
N TRP A 945 12.78 -30.37 19.57
CA TRP A 945 11.73 -31.39 19.53
C TRP A 945 10.99 -31.42 20.87
N THR A 946 9.66 -31.31 20.83
CA THR A 946 8.79 -31.34 22.03
C THR A 946 7.69 -32.39 21.96
N GLY A 947 7.42 -32.92 20.77
CA GLY A 947 6.22 -33.71 20.48
C GLY A 947 5.00 -32.88 20.04
N MET A 948 5.08 -31.55 20.09
CA MET A 948 4.11 -30.63 19.46
C MET A 948 4.44 -30.39 17.97
N VAL A 949 3.48 -29.82 17.24
CA VAL A 949 3.60 -29.44 15.83
C VAL A 949 3.82 -27.92 15.73
N GLY A 950 4.86 -27.51 15.01
CA GLY A 950 5.16 -26.11 14.79
C GLY A 950 4.21 -25.43 13.81
N THR A 951 4.10 -24.11 13.90
CA THR A 951 3.38 -23.23 12.98
C THR A 951 4.17 -21.95 12.72
N HIS A 952 3.98 -21.33 11.55
CA HIS A 952 4.65 -20.07 11.22
C HIS A 952 3.79 -18.87 11.60
N HIS A 953 2.47 -18.96 11.39
CA HIS A 953 1.54 -17.89 11.67
C HIS A 953 0.46 -18.34 12.65
N ARG A 954 -0.10 -17.36 13.36
CA ARG A 954 -1.21 -17.51 14.29
C ARG A 954 -2.54 -17.51 13.54
N PRO A 955 -3.66 -17.84 14.21
CA PRO A 955 -5.01 -17.67 13.67
C PRO A 955 -5.38 -16.20 13.34
N SER A 956 -4.54 -15.23 13.72
CA SER A 956 -4.62 -13.82 13.33
C SER A 956 -3.90 -13.50 12.01
N ASP A 957 -3.34 -14.51 11.34
CA ASP A 957 -2.45 -14.37 10.17
C ASP A 957 -1.14 -13.60 10.47
N ASP A 958 -0.82 -13.37 11.76
CA ASP A 958 0.43 -12.76 12.24
C ASP A 958 1.52 -13.81 12.46
N LEU A 959 2.79 -13.41 12.29
CA LEU A 959 3.94 -14.26 12.56
C LEU A 959 4.01 -14.69 14.04
N SER A 960 4.09 -16.00 14.27
CA SER A 960 4.38 -16.57 15.59
C SER A 960 5.79 -16.17 16.03
N THR A 961 5.95 -15.79 17.30
CA THR A 961 7.27 -15.50 17.89
C THR A 961 8.04 -16.79 18.12
N PHE A 962 7.37 -17.83 18.64
CA PHE A 962 7.91 -19.17 18.69
C PHE A 962 6.99 -20.18 18.01
N ALA A 963 7.58 -21.21 17.39
CA ALA A 963 6.87 -22.11 16.48
C ALA A 963 5.76 -22.95 17.14
N PHE A 964 5.89 -23.35 18.40
CA PHE A 964 4.86 -24.16 19.05
C PHE A 964 3.82 -23.26 19.72
N LEU A 965 2.74 -23.02 18.98
CA LEU A 965 1.56 -22.32 19.45
C LEU A 965 0.67 -23.28 20.28
N THR A 966 0.59 -23.02 21.58
CA THR A 966 -0.14 -23.85 22.55
C THR A 966 -1.61 -24.07 22.18
N PRO A 967 -2.42 -23.02 21.90
CA PRO A 967 -3.84 -23.23 21.63
C PRO A 967 -4.11 -23.96 20.30
N ALA A 968 -3.29 -23.76 19.26
CA ALA A 968 -3.44 -24.51 18.01
C ALA A 968 -3.07 -26.00 18.17
N ASN A 969 -2.03 -26.31 18.96
CA ASN A 969 -1.69 -27.70 19.30
C ASN A 969 -2.78 -28.36 20.16
N ALA A 970 -3.41 -27.61 21.07
CA ALA A 970 -4.56 -28.08 21.84
C ALA A 970 -5.72 -28.47 20.92
N MET A 971 -6.09 -27.58 19.99
CA MET A 971 -7.12 -27.84 18.97
C MET A 971 -6.79 -29.08 18.13
N LEU A 972 -5.56 -29.18 17.63
CA LEU A 972 -5.10 -30.34 16.85
C LEU A 972 -5.26 -31.64 17.64
N SER A 973 -4.86 -31.65 18.91
CA SER A 973 -4.91 -32.86 19.72
C SER A 973 -6.34 -33.37 19.96
N VAL A 974 -7.29 -32.45 20.12
CA VAL A 974 -8.72 -32.78 20.27
C VAL A 974 -9.29 -33.30 18.96
N GLU A 975 -9.06 -32.61 17.86
CA GLU A 975 -9.61 -32.99 16.55
C GLU A 975 -8.99 -34.29 16.03
N LEU A 976 -7.73 -34.61 16.34
CA LEU A 976 -7.14 -35.93 16.06
C LEU A 976 -7.80 -37.07 16.86
N GLY A 977 -8.16 -36.81 18.12
CA GLY A 977 -8.89 -37.77 18.95
C GLY A 977 -10.27 -38.08 18.34
N HIS A 978 -10.96 -37.05 17.86
CA HIS A 978 -12.23 -37.22 17.16
C HIS A 978 -12.07 -37.90 15.79
N LEU A 979 -11.05 -37.53 15.02
CA LEU A 979 -10.74 -38.15 13.73
C LEU A 979 -10.57 -39.66 13.88
N ALA A 980 -9.84 -40.13 14.90
CA ALA A 980 -9.70 -41.55 15.18
C ALA A 980 -11.05 -42.26 15.37
N GLY A 981 -11.95 -41.65 16.15
CA GLY A 981 -13.30 -42.20 16.37
C GLY A 981 -14.13 -42.26 15.09
N ILE A 982 -14.01 -41.24 14.22
CA ILE A 982 -14.71 -41.19 12.93
C ILE A 982 -14.17 -42.24 11.97
N LEU A 983 -12.85 -42.36 11.84
CA LEU A 983 -12.20 -43.37 10.99
C LEU A 983 -12.60 -44.80 11.38
N ASP A 984 -12.63 -45.09 12.69
CA ASP A 984 -13.07 -46.40 13.19
C ASP A 984 -14.55 -46.65 12.90
N SER A 985 -15.40 -45.64 13.11
CA SER A 985 -16.84 -45.76 12.88
C SER A 985 -17.18 -45.98 11.41
N MET A 986 -16.41 -45.39 10.48
CA MET A 986 -16.58 -45.57 9.05
C MET A 986 -15.90 -46.84 8.51
N GLY A 987 -15.01 -47.48 9.30
CA GLY A 987 -14.16 -48.57 8.81
C GLY A 987 -13.18 -48.14 7.72
N HIS A 988 -12.81 -46.85 7.69
CA HIS A 988 -12.05 -46.21 6.61
C HIS A 988 -10.68 -45.76 7.13
N LEU A 989 -9.61 -45.92 6.35
CA LEU A 989 -8.22 -45.59 6.74
C LEU A 989 -7.84 -46.09 8.16
N THR A 990 -8.20 -47.33 8.49
CA THR A 990 -8.07 -47.89 9.86
C THR A 990 -6.65 -47.84 10.43
N GLY A 991 -5.62 -47.91 9.58
CA GLY A 991 -4.21 -47.73 9.99
C GLY A 991 -3.91 -46.31 10.49
N LEU A 992 -4.56 -45.28 9.95
CA LEU A 992 -4.37 -43.88 10.38
C LEU A 992 -5.09 -43.58 11.70
N SER A 993 -6.17 -44.29 12.02
CA SER A 993 -6.88 -44.12 13.29
C SER A 993 -6.00 -44.35 14.52
N ALA A 994 -5.16 -45.41 14.49
CA ALA A 994 -4.19 -45.68 15.55
C ALA A 994 -3.14 -44.55 15.66
N SER A 995 -2.63 -44.08 14.51
CA SER A 995 -1.70 -42.95 14.45
C SER A 995 -2.32 -41.66 14.98
N ALA A 996 -3.58 -41.37 14.67
CA ALA A 996 -4.31 -40.20 15.14
C ALA A 996 -4.39 -40.18 16.68
N ARG A 997 -4.69 -41.32 17.31
CA ARG A 997 -4.69 -41.46 18.79
C ARG A 997 -3.31 -41.23 19.39
N LYS A 998 -2.28 -41.79 18.77
CA LYS A 998 -0.90 -41.64 19.22
C LYS A 998 -0.48 -40.16 19.20
N TRP A 999 -0.71 -39.48 18.07
CA TRP A 999 -0.41 -38.05 17.94
C TRP A 999 -1.23 -37.20 18.92
N SER A 1000 -2.53 -37.46 19.07
CA SER A 1000 -3.39 -36.78 20.03
C SER A 1000 -2.82 -36.85 21.45
N SER A 1001 -2.49 -38.05 21.94
CA SER A 1001 -1.94 -38.25 23.28
C SER A 1001 -0.54 -37.64 23.46
N GLN A 1002 0.31 -37.73 22.44
CA GLN A 1002 1.66 -37.15 22.44
C GLN A 1002 1.59 -35.63 22.54
N ILE A 1003 0.78 -34.98 21.70
CA ILE A 1003 0.64 -33.51 21.69
C ILE A 1003 0.04 -33.02 23.00
N GLN A 1004 -1.00 -33.69 23.54
CA GLN A 1004 -1.55 -33.35 24.85
C GLN A 1004 -0.48 -33.37 25.94
N SER A 1005 0.29 -34.47 26.03
CA SER A 1005 1.37 -34.61 27.01
C SER A 1005 2.44 -33.54 26.82
N ALA A 1006 2.80 -33.22 25.57
CA ALA A 1006 3.79 -32.22 25.24
C ALA A 1006 3.34 -30.80 25.64
N ILE A 1007 2.06 -30.45 25.44
CA ILE A 1007 1.49 -29.18 25.90
C ILE A 1007 1.69 -29.03 27.40
N TRP A 1008 1.27 -30.01 28.20
CA TRP A 1008 1.41 -29.96 29.66
C TRP A 1008 2.87 -29.86 30.11
N ASN A 1009 3.77 -30.61 29.47
CA ASN A 1009 5.18 -30.66 29.85
C ASN A 1009 5.98 -29.42 29.45
N HIS A 1010 5.63 -28.79 28.32
CA HIS A 1010 6.46 -27.74 27.73
C HIS A 1010 5.85 -26.36 27.81
N THR A 1011 4.54 -26.19 27.99
CA THR A 1011 3.90 -24.88 27.88
C THR A 1011 3.48 -24.29 29.23
N VAL A 1012 3.30 -25.12 30.27
CA VAL A 1012 2.90 -24.63 31.61
C VAL A 1012 4.11 -24.04 32.35
N VAL A 1013 4.00 -22.77 32.73
CA VAL A 1013 5.01 -22.03 33.51
C VAL A 1013 4.31 -21.28 34.62
N ASP A 1014 4.81 -21.39 35.86
CA ASP A 1014 4.22 -20.75 37.05
C ASP A 1014 2.70 -21.03 37.22
N GLY A 1015 2.25 -22.19 36.75
CA GLY A 1015 0.85 -22.60 36.81
C GLY A 1015 -0.08 -21.89 35.82
N VAL A 1016 0.45 -21.28 34.76
CA VAL A 1016 -0.31 -20.77 33.60
C VAL A 1016 0.24 -21.35 32.30
N PHE A 1017 -0.58 -21.41 31.25
CA PHE A 1017 -0.10 -21.75 29.92
C PHE A 1017 0.65 -20.56 29.28
N ALA A 1018 1.81 -20.82 28.70
CA ALA A 1018 2.42 -19.93 27.72
C ALA A 1018 1.66 -20.00 26.40
N TYR A 1019 1.55 -18.88 25.70
CA TYR A 1019 0.93 -18.80 24.39
C TYR A 1019 1.77 -19.54 23.34
N GLU A 1020 3.08 -19.29 23.37
CA GLU A 1020 4.06 -19.87 22.44
C GLU A 1020 5.32 -20.35 23.17
N THR A 1021 5.97 -21.36 22.58
CA THR A 1021 7.26 -21.88 23.03
C THR A 1021 8.09 -22.37 21.84
N ASN A 1022 9.43 -22.31 21.96
CA ASN A 1022 10.34 -22.90 20.99
C ASN A 1022 10.81 -24.31 21.40
N GLY A 1023 10.40 -24.82 22.56
CA GLY A 1023 10.87 -26.11 23.07
C GLY A 1023 12.29 -26.12 23.64
N LEU A 1024 13.06 -25.04 23.49
CA LEU A 1024 14.44 -24.90 23.98
C LEU A 1024 14.55 -24.16 25.32
N GLY A 1025 13.42 -23.66 25.83
CA GLY A 1025 13.32 -22.99 27.14
C GLY A 1025 12.68 -21.61 27.06
N SER A 1026 12.62 -21.00 25.89
CA SER A 1026 11.96 -19.71 25.68
C SER A 1026 10.44 -19.86 25.63
N ARG A 1027 9.73 -18.90 26.21
CA ARG A 1027 8.27 -18.91 26.40
C ARG A 1027 7.72 -17.52 26.21
N TYR A 1028 6.57 -17.40 25.55
CA TYR A 1028 5.87 -16.12 25.41
C TYR A 1028 4.55 -16.16 26.20
N LEU A 1029 4.47 -15.35 27.26
CA LEU A 1029 3.24 -15.15 28.04
C LEU A 1029 2.43 -14.00 27.43
N MET A 1030 1.38 -14.34 26.71
CA MET A 1030 0.39 -13.43 26.14
C MET A 1030 -0.91 -14.20 25.88
N ASP A 1031 -1.90 -13.58 25.24
CA ASP A 1031 -2.92 -14.28 24.46
C ASP A 1031 -3.34 -13.39 23.29
N ASP A 1032 -3.97 -14.02 22.30
CA ASP A 1032 -4.54 -13.37 21.12
C ASP A 1032 -6.06 -13.61 21.08
N ALA A 1033 -6.80 -12.72 20.44
CA ALA A 1033 -8.24 -12.83 20.31
C ALA A 1033 -8.71 -13.95 19.37
N ASN A 1034 -7.93 -14.27 18.34
CA ASN A 1034 -8.33 -15.21 17.31
C ASN A 1034 -8.37 -16.64 17.86
N VAL A 1035 -9.41 -17.40 17.51
CA VAL A 1035 -9.56 -18.80 17.96
C VAL A 1035 -8.87 -19.73 16.95
N PRO A 1036 -7.98 -20.64 17.39
CA PRO A 1036 -7.70 -21.04 18.77
C PRO A 1036 -6.78 -20.06 19.56
N SER A 1037 -7.26 -19.65 20.74
CA SER A 1037 -6.54 -18.86 21.77
C SER A 1037 -6.48 -19.59 23.13
N LEU A 1038 -5.67 -19.12 24.08
CA LEU A 1038 -5.64 -19.69 25.43
C LEU A 1038 -7.01 -19.55 26.12
N LEU A 1039 -7.70 -18.42 25.93
CA LEU A 1039 -9.07 -18.23 26.40
C LEU A 1039 -10.04 -19.30 25.85
N SER A 1040 -9.81 -19.78 24.64
CA SER A 1040 -10.70 -20.73 23.96
C SER A 1040 -10.47 -22.20 24.33
N LEU A 1041 -9.47 -22.56 25.14
CA LEU A 1041 -9.15 -23.96 25.45
C LEU A 1041 -10.35 -24.83 25.90
N PRO A 1042 -11.29 -24.33 26.74
CA PRO A 1042 -12.51 -25.07 27.05
C PRO A 1042 -13.48 -25.19 25.88
N TYR A 1043 -13.62 -24.15 25.05
CA TYR A 1043 -14.43 -24.18 23.83
C TYR A 1043 -13.92 -25.23 22.85
N LEU A 1044 -12.59 -25.36 22.73
CA LEU A 1044 -11.95 -26.38 21.90
C LEU A 1044 -12.12 -27.80 22.45
N GLY A 1045 -12.60 -27.97 23.67
CA GLY A 1045 -12.74 -29.27 24.33
C GLY A 1045 -11.42 -29.85 24.85
N PHE A 1046 -10.36 -29.03 24.99
CA PHE A 1046 -9.05 -29.50 25.43
C PHE A 1046 -8.99 -29.77 26.93
N LEU A 1047 -9.67 -28.94 27.73
CA LEU A 1047 -9.73 -29.05 29.19
C LEU A 1047 -11.08 -28.54 29.71
N ASP A 1048 -11.39 -28.88 30.96
CA ASP A 1048 -12.57 -28.32 31.64
C ASP A 1048 -12.32 -26.86 32.02
N LYS A 1049 -13.36 -26.02 31.93
CA LYS A 1049 -13.24 -24.59 32.28
C LYS A 1049 -12.91 -24.33 33.76
N ASN A 1050 -13.07 -25.32 34.63
CA ASN A 1050 -12.69 -25.24 36.04
C ASN A 1050 -11.27 -25.77 36.30
N ASP A 1051 -10.53 -26.16 35.26
CA ASP A 1051 -9.14 -26.56 35.40
C ASP A 1051 -8.33 -25.45 36.09
N PRO A 1052 -7.58 -25.74 37.18
CA PRO A 1052 -6.90 -24.71 37.96
C PRO A 1052 -5.86 -23.92 37.18
N ILE A 1053 -5.23 -24.55 36.18
CA ILE A 1053 -4.23 -23.90 35.32
C ILE A 1053 -4.95 -23.02 34.29
N TYR A 1054 -6.07 -23.48 33.72
CA TYR A 1054 -6.89 -22.64 32.85
C TYR A 1054 -7.43 -21.40 33.58
N VAL A 1055 -7.99 -21.55 34.78
CA VAL A 1055 -8.53 -20.41 35.56
C VAL A 1055 -7.44 -19.36 35.79
N LYS A 1056 -6.24 -19.77 36.24
CA LYS A 1056 -5.09 -18.87 36.41
C LYS A 1056 -4.64 -18.26 35.08
N THR A 1057 -4.68 -19.03 34.00
CA THR A 1057 -4.34 -18.54 32.66
C THR A 1057 -5.35 -17.47 32.22
N LYS A 1058 -6.65 -17.72 32.36
CA LYS A 1058 -7.74 -16.78 32.07
C LYS A 1058 -7.58 -15.47 32.88
N GLU A 1059 -7.26 -15.56 34.16
CA GLU A 1059 -6.95 -14.38 34.99
C GLU A 1059 -5.74 -13.60 34.48
N MET A 1060 -4.68 -14.30 34.07
CA MET A 1060 -3.47 -13.67 33.52
C MET A 1060 -3.76 -12.98 32.18
N VAL A 1061 -4.44 -13.65 31.26
CA VAL A 1061 -4.69 -13.16 29.90
C VAL A 1061 -5.68 -12.00 29.85
N LEU A 1062 -6.60 -11.92 30.83
CA LEU A 1062 -7.54 -10.80 31.02
C LEU A 1062 -7.03 -9.74 32.02
N SER A 1063 -5.71 -9.56 32.10
CA SER A 1063 -5.07 -8.59 32.98
C SER A 1063 -3.93 -7.86 32.26
N ARG A 1064 -3.36 -6.84 32.92
CA ARG A 1064 -2.16 -6.13 32.44
C ARG A 1064 -0.92 -7.01 32.26
N ARG A 1065 -0.96 -8.29 32.69
CA ARG A 1065 0.12 -9.25 32.42
C ARG A 1065 0.12 -9.72 30.97
N ASN A 1066 -1.01 -9.66 30.27
CA ASN A 1066 -1.07 -9.85 28.83
C ASN A 1066 -0.81 -8.51 28.13
N PRO A 1067 0.24 -8.38 27.31
CA PRO A 1067 0.54 -7.13 26.60
C PRO A 1067 -0.56 -6.69 25.64
N TYR A 1068 -1.44 -7.60 25.19
CA TYR A 1068 -2.54 -7.31 24.28
C TYR A 1068 -3.90 -7.24 24.96
N PHE A 1069 -3.94 -7.20 26.30
CA PHE A 1069 -5.17 -6.90 27.02
C PHE A 1069 -5.31 -5.39 27.21
N ALA A 1070 -6.41 -4.84 26.68
CA ALA A 1070 -6.73 -3.43 26.77
C ALA A 1070 -8.07 -3.22 27.49
N ARG A 1071 -8.17 -2.12 28.23
CA ARG A 1071 -9.38 -1.77 28.99
C ARG A 1071 -9.60 -0.28 29.00
N GLY A 1072 -10.78 0.13 28.54
CA GLY A 1072 -11.26 1.50 28.58
C GLY A 1072 -12.53 1.63 29.41
N LYS A 1073 -13.32 2.67 29.11
CA LYS A 1073 -14.52 3.01 29.88
C LYS A 1073 -15.70 2.09 29.56
N THR A 1074 -15.90 1.79 28.27
CA THR A 1074 -17.08 1.07 27.76
C THR A 1074 -16.75 -0.30 27.19
N PHE A 1075 -15.48 -0.56 26.86
CA PHE A 1075 -15.03 -1.82 26.28
C PHE A 1075 -13.68 -2.26 26.88
N PHE A 1076 -13.46 -3.56 26.90
CA PHE A 1076 -12.21 -4.20 27.30
C PHE A 1076 -12.10 -5.58 26.62
N GLY A 1077 -10.91 -6.14 26.59
CA GLY A 1077 -10.68 -7.49 26.08
C GLY A 1077 -9.24 -7.73 25.70
N THR A 1078 -8.98 -8.91 25.14
CA THR A 1078 -7.72 -9.23 24.48
C THR A 1078 -7.85 -8.89 22.99
N GLY A 1079 -6.82 -8.26 22.43
CA GLY A 1079 -6.65 -8.07 20.98
C GLY A 1079 -5.55 -8.98 20.45
N GLY A 1080 -4.59 -8.38 19.78
CA GLY A 1080 -3.41 -9.02 19.21
C GLY A 1080 -2.52 -7.95 18.56
N PRO A 1081 -1.34 -8.31 18.04
CA PRO A 1081 -0.50 -7.36 17.32
C PRO A 1081 -1.07 -6.96 15.95
N HIS A 1082 -2.10 -7.65 15.46
CA HIS A 1082 -2.69 -7.45 14.13
C HIS A 1082 -3.21 -6.03 13.86
N VAL A 1083 -3.86 -5.41 14.86
CA VAL A 1083 -4.45 -4.06 14.73
C VAL A 1083 -3.56 -3.06 15.46
N ASP A 1084 -3.69 -2.96 16.78
CA ASP A 1084 -2.79 -2.22 17.67
C ASP A 1084 -3.08 -2.58 19.14
N THR A 1085 -2.49 -1.82 20.08
CA THR A 1085 -2.59 -2.04 21.53
C THR A 1085 -3.90 -1.53 22.17
N VAL A 1086 -4.74 -0.79 21.46
CA VAL A 1086 -5.96 -0.16 22.00
C VAL A 1086 -7.25 -0.69 21.35
N HIS A 1087 -7.15 -1.64 20.41
CA HIS A 1087 -8.27 -2.29 19.73
C HIS A 1087 -8.39 -3.79 20.07
N PRO A 1088 -8.86 -4.15 21.28
CA PRO A 1088 -9.21 -5.53 21.59
C PRO A 1088 -10.44 -5.99 20.81
N TRP A 1089 -10.58 -7.31 20.69
CA TRP A 1089 -11.58 -7.91 19.81
C TRP A 1089 -12.74 -8.51 20.62
N PRO A 1090 -14.00 -8.35 20.18
CA PRO A 1090 -15.16 -8.97 20.84
C PRO A 1090 -15.04 -10.49 20.98
N MET A 1091 -14.33 -11.15 20.06
CA MET A 1091 -14.12 -12.61 20.10
C MET A 1091 -13.37 -13.09 21.34
N SER A 1092 -12.49 -12.28 21.93
CA SER A 1092 -11.83 -12.62 23.19
C SER A 1092 -12.84 -12.77 24.35
N LEU A 1093 -13.85 -11.90 24.39
CA LEU A 1093 -14.91 -11.94 25.38
C LEU A 1093 -15.85 -13.13 25.14
N ILE A 1094 -16.13 -13.48 23.88
CA ILE A 1094 -16.89 -14.67 23.52
C ILE A 1094 -16.17 -15.94 24.04
N SER A 1095 -14.87 -16.06 23.81
CA SER A 1095 -14.07 -17.17 24.34
C SER A 1095 -14.06 -17.20 25.88
N ALA A 1096 -14.00 -16.04 26.54
CA ALA A 1096 -14.09 -15.96 27.99
C ALA A 1096 -15.45 -16.40 28.57
N ILE A 1097 -16.54 -16.21 27.82
CA ILE A 1097 -17.89 -16.70 28.16
C ILE A 1097 -17.96 -18.24 28.10
N TYR A 1098 -17.41 -18.85 27.04
CA TYR A 1098 -17.30 -20.33 26.97
C TYR A 1098 -16.50 -20.88 28.16
N GLY A 1099 -15.46 -20.16 28.56
CA GLY A 1099 -14.62 -20.43 29.71
C GLY A 1099 -15.18 -20.03 31.08
N SER A 1100 -16.48 -19.79 31.23
CA SER A 1100 -17.09 -19.42 32.51
C SER A 1100 -18.38 -20.19 32.81
N ASP A 1101 -18.61 -20.41 34.11
CA ASP A 1101 -19.91 -20.76 34.68
C ASP A 1101 -20.40 -19.72 35.71
N ASP A 1102 -19.66 -18.61 35.90
CA ASP A 1102 -20.10 -17.47 36.73
C ASP A 1102 -21.10 -16.61 35.93
N ASP A 1103 -22.36 -16.69 36.34
CA ASP A 1103 -23.47 -15.98 35.71
C ASP A 1103 -23.25 -14.47 35.62
N LYS A 1104 -22.62 -13.84 36.64
CA LYS A 1104 -22.36 -12.39 36.64
C LYS A 1104 -21.24 -12.03 35.67
N GLU A 1105 -20.21 -12.87 35.60
CA GLU A 1105 -19.13 -12.68 34.64
C GLU A 1105 -19.69 -12.79 33.21
N ILE A 1106 -20.48 -13.83 32.94
CA ILE A 1106 -21.11 -14.07 31.64
C ILE A 1106 -21.98 -12.88 31.22
N GLU A 1107 -22.88 -12.40 32.09
CA GLU A 1107 -23.73 -11.25 31.79
C GLU A 1107 -22.89 -10.00 31.50
N ASN A 1108 -21.87 -9.72 32.30
CA ASN A 1108 -21.01 -8.56 32.09
C ASN A 1108 -20.26 -8.63 30.75
N LEU A 1109 -19.72 -9.80 30.39
CA LEU A 1109 -19.03 -10.00 29.11
C LEU A 1109 -20.01 -9.88 27.93
N LEU A 1110 -21.18 -10.53 28.01
CA LEU A 1110 -22.21 -10.49 26.98
C LEU A 1110 -22.66 -9.05 26.70
N TYR A 1111 -23.01 -8.28 27.74
CA TYR A 1111 -23.44 -6.91 27.56
C TYR A 1111 -22.31 -5.95 27.21
N THR A 1112 -21.05 -6.27 27.52
CA THR A 1112 -19.90 -5.54 26.97
C THR A 1112 -19.85 -5.67 25.45
N ILE A 1113 -20.10 -6.86 24.90
CA ILE A 1113 -20.18 -7.07 23.44
C ILE A 1113 -21.40 -6.34 22.85
N VAL A 1114 -22.59 -6.57 23.41
CA VAL A 1114 -23.86 -6.03 22.88
C VAL A 1114 -23.88 -4.49 22.88
N ASN A 1115 -23.29 -3.85 23.89
CA ASN A 1115 -23.24 -2.39 23.97
C ASN A 1115 -22.21 -1.73 23.04
N ASN A 1116 -21.33 -2.50 22.38
CA ASN A 1116 -20.22 -1.97 21.59
C ASN A 1116 -20.24 -2.52 20.15
N THR A 1117 -21.38 -2.43 19.47
CA THR A 1117 -21.52 -2.74 18.03
C THR A 1117 -21.45 -1.49 17.14
N ALA A 1118 -20.96 -0.36 17.65
CA ALA A 1118 -21.04 0.98 17.06
C ALA A 1118 -22.44 1.38 16.51
N GLY A 1119 -23.52 0.83 17.06
CA GLY A 1119 -24.89 1.05 16.59
C GLY A 1119 -25.28 0.32 15.29
N LEU A 1120 -24.40 -0.51 14.72
CA LEU A 1120 -24.68 -1.27 13.49
C LEU A 1120 -25.41 -2.60 13.73
N GLY A 1121 -25.36 -3.18 14.93
CA GLY A 1121 -25.99 -4.48 15.18
C GLY A 1121 -25.32 -5.63 14.43
N LEU A 1122 -24.00 -5.58 14.30
CA LEU A 1122 -23.10 -6.64 13.83
C LEU A 1122 -21.91 -6.76 14.80
N ILE A 1123 -21.18 -7.88 14.74
CA ILE A 1123 -19.94 -8.06 15.48
C ILE A 1123 -18.77 -7.67 14.59
N HIS A 1124 -17.96 -6.75 15.09
CA HIS A 1124 -16.76 -6.25 14.41
C HIS A 1124 -15.54 -7.12 14.73
N GLU A 1125 -14.47 -6.93 13.97
CA GLU A 1125 -13.17 -7.55 14.26
C GLU A 1125 -12.60 -6.99 15.56
N SER A 1126 -12.38 -5.68 15.63
CA SER A 1126 -11.79 -5.01 16.80
C SER A 1126 -12.57 -3.75 17.20
N GLN A 1127 -12.41 -3.30 18.46
CA GLN A 1127 -13.09 -2.13 19.00
C GLN A 1127 -12.15 -1.28 19.83
N ASN A 1128 -12.01 0.00 19.49
CA ASN A 1128 -11.18 0.93 20.25
C ASN A 1128 -11.72 1.11 21.68
N VAL A 1129 -10.87 0.93 22.70
CA VAL A 1129 -11.28 1.06 24.11
C VAL A 1129 -11.61 2.50 24.54
N HIS A 1130 -11.16 3.50 23.78
CA HIS A 1130 -11.38 4.92 24.04
C HIS A 1130 -12.53 5.50 23.21
N ASN A 1131 -12.86 4.90 22.07
CA ASN A 1131 -13.89 5.38 21.16
C ASN A 1131 -14.75 4.23 20.61
N SER A 1132 -16.00 4.12 21.06
CA SER A 1132 -16.92 3.04 20.64
C SER A 1132 -17.35 3.10 19.17
N THR A 1133 -17.03 4.17 18.44
CA THR A 1133 -17.30 4.28 16.99
C THR A 1133 -16.10 3.93 16.12
N ASP A 1134 -14.95 3.68 16.73
CA ASP A 1134 -13.71 3.32 16.03
C ASP A 1134 -13.49 1.80 16.15
N TYR A 1135 -13.62 1.10 15.03
CA TYR A 1135 -13.63 -0.35 14.94
C TYR A 1135 -13.11 -0.80 13.56
N SER A 1136 -12.63 -2.04 13.46
CA SER A 1136 -12.25 -2.65 12.18
C SER A 1136 -13.30 -3.65 11.70
N ARG A 1137 -13.44 -3.76 10.38
CA ARG A 1137 -14.29 -4.72 9.63
C ARG A 1137 -15.75 -4.80 10.12
N GLN A 1138 -16.61 -3.99 9.52
CA GLN A 1138 -18.07 -4.09 9.73
C GLN A 1138 -18.67 -5.43 9.24
N TRP A 1139 -18.06 -6.08 8.24
CA TRP A 1139 -18.52 -7.34 7.68
C TRP A 1139 -17.53 -8.46 7.96
N PHE A 1140 -17.65 -9.06 9.16
CA PHE A 1140 -16.86 -10.21 9.56
C PHE A 1140 -17.76 -11.39 9.93
N ALA A 1141 -18.02 -12.27 8.95
CA ALA A 1141 -19.01 -13.34 9.11
C ALA A 1141 -18.60 -14.41 10.14
N TRP A 1142 -17.29 -14.63 10.35
CA TRP A 1142 -16.81 -15.49 11.42
C TRP A 1142 -17.20 -14.94 12.80
N ALA A 1143 -16.87 -13.67 13.10
CA ALA A 1143 -17.20 -13.07 14.40
C ALA A 1143 -18.72 -13.07 14.67
N ASN A 1144 -19.53 -12.81 13.63
CA ASN A 1144 -20.98 -12.93 13.69
C ASN A 1144 -21.42 -14.37 14.04
N SER A 1145 -20.86 -15.37 13.37
CA SER A 1145 -21.16 -16.79 13.59
C SER A 1145 -20.77 -17.23 15.00
N TYR A 1146 -19.60 -16.82 15.48
CA TYR A 1146 -19.10 -17.19 16.82
C TYR A 1146 -19.94 -16.59 17.94
N PHE A 1147 -20.43 -15.35 17.77
CA PHE A 1147 -21.40 -14.76 18.70
C PHE A 1147 -22.73 -15.51 18.72
N ALA A 1148 -23.24 -15.89 17.54
CA ALA A 1148 -24.48 -16.64 17.43
C ALA A 1148 -24.36 -18.06 18.04
N GLU A 1149 -23.21 -18.71 17.84
CA GLU A 1149 -22.86 -19.99 18.46
C GLU A 1149 -22.88 -19.89 20.00
N MET A 1150 -22.26 -18.83 20.55
CA MET A 1150 -22.23 -18.60 21.99
C MET A 1150 -23.63 -18.36 22.56
N LEU A 1151 -24.48 -17.60 21.86
CA LEU A 1151 -25.86 -17.42 22.31
C LEU A 1151 -26.65 -18.73 22.31
N LEU A 1152 -26.39 -19.65 21.38
CA LEU A 1152 -27.00 -20.98 21.39
C LEU A 1152 -26.48 -21.84 22.55
N ASP A 1153 -25.18 -21.77 22.87
CA ASP A 1153 -24.62 -22.42 24.06
C ASP A 1153 -25.29 -21.89 25.33
N LEU A 1154 -25.40 -20.56 25.50
CA LEU A 1154 -26.08 -19.97 26.65
C LEU A 1154 -27.56 -20.36 26.69
N ALA A 1155 -28.23 -20.40 25.54
CA ALA A 1155 -29.63 -20.83 25.45
C ALA A 1155 -29.84 -22.26 25.94
N GLN A 1156 -28.85 -23.13 25.75
CA GLN A 1156 -28.89 -24.51 26.20
C GLN A 1156 -28.42 -24.67 27.66
N ARG A 1157 -27.27 -24.11 28.02
CA ARG A 1157 -26.57 -24.33 29.29
C ARG A 1157 -27.01 -23.39 30.39
N LYS A 1158 -27.31 -22.12 30.06
CA LYS A 1158 -27.64 -21.04 31.01
C LYS A 1158 -28.85 -20.21 30.54
N PRO A 1159 -30.00 -20.84 30.19
CA PRO A 1159 -31.14 -20.17 29.56
C PRO A 1159 -31.67 -18.95 30.34
N ALA A 1160 -31.66 -18.99 31.67
CA ALA A 1160 -32.16 -17.90 32.51
C ALA A 1160 -31.40 -16.56 32.33
N LEU A 1161 -30.15 -16.60 31.85
CA LEU A 1161 -29.37 -15.39 31.59
C LEU A 1161 -29.91 -14.60 30.40
N ILE A 1162 -30.48 -15.27 29.40
CA ILE A 1162 -30.90 -14.64 28.14
C ILE A 1162 -32.39 -14.78 27.84
N PHE A 1163 -33.12 -15.68 28.51
CA PHE A 1163 -34.55 -15.90 28.37
C PHE A 1163 -35.33 -15.50 29.62
N ASN A 1164 -36.63 -15.28 29.46
CA ASN A 1164 -37.57 -15.10 30.58
C ASN A 1164 -37.85 -16.40 31.36
N THR A 1165 -37.33 -17.53 30.90
CA THR A 1165 -37.56 -18.87 31.45
C THR A 1165 -36.23 -19.59 31.66
N SER A 1166 -36.15 -20.47 32.65
CA SER A 1166 -35.00 -21.37 32.83
C SER A 1166 -35.03 -22.62 31.96
N GLU A 1167 -35.99 -22.73 31.04
CA GLU A 1167 -36.08 -23.85 30.10
C GLU A 1167 -34.94 -23.78 29.08
N PRO A 1168 -34.13 -24.84 28.91
CA PRO A 1168 -33.12 -24.91 27.87
C PRO A 1168 -33.73 -24.80 26.46
N TYR A 1169 -32.99 -24.21 25.52
CA TYR A 1169 -33.28 -24.33 24.10
C TYR A 1169 -32.27 -25.28 23.46
N ILE A 1170 -32.78 -26.35 22.87
CA ILE A 1170 -31.97 -27.33 22.13
C ILE A 1170 -32.56 -27.40 20.74
N ILE A 1171 -31.76 -27.10 19.73
CA ILE A 1171 -32.17 -27.18 18.33
C ILE A 1171 -32.68 -28.60 18.03
N GLY A 1172 -33.87 -28.70 17.44
CA GLY A 1172 -34.51 -29.97 17.10
C GLY A 1172 -35.37 -30.59 18.21
N ARG A 1173 -35.36 -30.07 19.43
CA ARG A 1173 -36.30 -30.45 20.50
C ARG A 1173 -37.43 -29.42 20.56
N ALA A 1174 -38.68 -29.89 20.51
CA ALA A 1174 -39.87 -29.04 20.54
C ALA A 1174 -40.02 -28.32 21.89
#